data_AF-A0A7J9BZW7-F1
#
_entry.id   AF-A0A7J9BZW7-F1
#
_cell.length_a   1.000
_cell.length_b   1.000
_cell.length_c   1.000
_cell.angle_alpha   90.00
_cell.angle_beta   90.00
_cell.angle_gamma   90.00
#
_symmetry.space_group_name_H-M   'P 1'
#
loop_
_entity.id
_entity.type
_entity.pdbx_description
1 polymer ?
#
loop_
_entity_poly.entity_id
_entity_poly.type
_entity_poly.pdbx_seq_one_letter_code
_entity_poly.pdbx_strand_id
1 'polypeptide(L)'
;MYQWRKFEFFEEKLGGGKCKIPEEISGKIECASSGRGKLVIGCDDGTVSLLDRGLNFNFGFQAHSSSALFLQMLKQRNFLVSIGEDEQISPQQSGMCLKVFDLDKMQPEGSSTTSPDCIGILRIFTNQFPQAKITSFLVLEEAPPILLIAIGLDNGCIYCIKGDIARERITRFKLQVDSSSGEGNSSVTGLGFRLDGQALLLFAVTPNSVSLFSMQNQPPRRQLLDQIGCNVNSVAMSDRSELIIGRPEAVYFYEVDGRGPCWAFEGEKKFLGWYRGYLLCVIADQRNGKNTFNIYDLKNRLIAHSLVVKEVSHMLCEWGNIILIMTDKSALCIGEKDMESKLDMLFKKNLYTVAINLVQTQQADASATAEVLRKYGDHLYSKQDYDEAMAQYIHTIGHLEPSYVIQKFLDAQRIYNLTNYLENLHEKGLASKDHTTLLLNCYTKLKDVEKLNVFIKSEDGVGEHKFDVETAIRVCRAANYHEHAMYVAKKAGRHEWYLKILLEDLGRYDEALQYISSLEPSQAGVTVKEYGKILIEHKPAETINILMRLCTEDIELAKRVTSNGGYLSMLPSPVDFLNIFIHHPQSLMDFLEKYTDKVKDSPAQVEIHNTLLELYLSIDLNFPSISQVNNGTDFNIKARTASNGKLAVDGKNSSIEKDTLERREKGLRLLKSAWPADLEHPLYDVDLAIILCEMNAFKEGLLYLYEKMKLFKEVIACYMQVHDHEGLIACCKRLGDSGKGGDPTLWADLLKYFGELGEDCSKEVKEVLTYIERDDILPPIIVLQTLSRNPCLTLSVIKDYIARKLEQESKLIEEDRRAIEKYQEDTMAMRKEIQDLRTNARIFQLSKCTACTFTLDLPAVHFMCMHSFHQRCLGDNEKECPECAPEYRSVMEMKRSLEQNSKDQDQFFQQVKSSKDGFSVIAEYFGKGVISKTSNVSTGTARSDSIPSSSGF
;
A
#
# COMPACT_ATOMS: atom_id res chain seq x y z
N MET A 1 -26.12 6.21 -56.17
CA MET A 1 -24.66 5.99 -56.24
C MET A 1 -24.05 6.40 -54.90
N TYR A 2 -23.75 5.46 -54.02
CA TYR A 2 -23.06 5.78 -52.77
C TYR A 2 -21.60 6.13 -53.11
N GLN A 3 -21.26 7.41 -53.01
CA GLN A 3 -19.91 7.90 -53.30
C GLN A 3 -18.96 7.42 -52.19
N TRP A 4 -18.03 6.54 -52.54
CA TRP A 4 -17.01 6.06 -51.61
C TRP A 4 -16.13 7.23 -51.18
N ARG A 5 -15.90 7.36 -49.88
CA ARG A 5 -15.08 8.44 -49.32
C ARG A 5 -13.60 8.14 -49.57
N LYS A 6 -12.85 9.13 -50.05
CA LYS A 6 -11.41 9.03 -50.34
C LYS A 6 -10.56 9.49 -49.16
N PHE A 7 -9.55 8.70 -48.84
CA PHE A 7 -8.50 8.98 -47.86
C PHE A 7 -7.13 8.66 -48.47
N GLU A 8 -6.08 9.13 -47.82
CA GLU A 8 -4.69 8.86 -48.19
C GLU A 8 -4.01 8.07 -47.07
N PHE A 9 -4.50 6.86 -46.81
CA PHE A 9 -3.90 5.92 -45.84
C PHE A 9 -2.61 5.29 -46.34
N PHE A 10 -2.31 5.46 -47.62
CA PHE A 10 -1.08 5.03 -48.23
C PHE A 10 -0.31 6.23 -48.80
N GLU A 11 1.00 6.08 -48.83
CA GLU A 11 1.94 7.06 -49.36
C GLU A 11 3.03 6.39 -50.19
N GLU A 12 3.63 7.15 -51.09
CA GLU A 12 4.78 6.70 -51.87
C GLU A 12 6.04 6.75 -50.99
N LYS A 13 6.64 5.59 -50.70
CA LYS A 13 7.80 5.49 -49.80
C LYS A 13 9.14 5.81 -50.47
N LEU A 14 9.24 5.61 -51.78
CA LEU A 14 10.48 5.75 -52.56
C LEU A 14 10.37 6.92 -53.55
N GLY A 15 10.52 8.14 -53.03
CA GLY A 15 10.90 9.34 -53.78
C GLY A 15 10.07 9.67 -55.04
N GLY A 16 8.92 10.31 -54.85
CA GLY A 16 8.21 11.16 -55.82
C GLY A 16 8.43 10.86 -57.31
N GLY A 17 8.03 9.67 -57.77
CA GLY A 17 7.97 9.31 -59.18
C GLY A 17 9.30 8.96 -59.86
N LYS A 18 10.37 8.63 -59.12
CA LYS A 18 11.69 8.30 -59.69
C LYS A 18 12.28 6.94 -59.28
N CYS A 19 11.45 5.97 -58.92
CA CYS A 19 11.93 4.59 -58.82
C CYS A 19 11.90 3.95 -60.22
N LYS A 20 13.05 3.46 -60.70
CA LYS A 20 13.17 2.73 -61.96
C LYS A 20 13.82 1.39 -61.69
N ILE A 21 13.43 0.38 -62.45
CA ILE A 21 14.15 -0.89 -62.48
C ILE A 21 15.59 -0.60 -62.95
N PRO A 22 16.62 -1.19 -62.33
CA PRO A 22 18.02 -0.91 -62.66
C PRO A 22 18.35 -1.14 -64.14
N GLU A 23 19.28 -0.35 -64.68
CA GLU A 23 19.67 -0.42 -66.11
C GLU A 23 20.38 -1.74 -66.45
N GLU A 24 20.91 -2.44 -65.45
CA GLU A 24 21.48 -3.79 -65.55
C GLU A 24 20.47 -4.82 -66.07
N ILE A 25 19.17 -4.56 -65.91
CA ILE A 25 18.09 -5.39 -66.47
C ILE A 25 17.72 -4.83 -67.85
N SER A 26 18.50 -5.23 -68.87
CA SER A 26 18.34 -4.77 -70.25
C SER A 26 17.12 -5.37 -70.95
N GLY A 27 16.82 -6.65 -70.71
CA GLY A 27 15.68 -7.39 -71.28
C GLY A 27 14.32 -6.77 -70.95
N LYS A 28 13.30 -7.12 -71.74
CA LYS A 28 11.90 -6.77 -71.46
C LYS A 28 11.37 -7.68 -70.37
N ILE A 29 10.71 -7.10 -69.36
CA ILE A 29 10.15 -7.85 -68.25
C ILE A 29 8.90 -8.60 -68.73
N GLU A 30 8.94 -9.93 -68.67
CA GLU A 30 7.82 -10.82 -69.06
C GLU A 30 7.09 -11.38 -67.84
N CYS A 31 7.82 -11.67 -66.77
CA CYS A 31 7.23 -12.18 -65.53
C CYS A 31 7.93 -11.64 -64.29
N ALA A 32 7.19 -11.59 -63.17
CA ALA A 32 7.71 -11.13 -61.90
C ALA A 32 7.01 -11.82 -60.72
N SER A 33 7.73 -12.02 -59.62
CA SER A 33 7.24 -12.61 -58.37
C SER A 33 7.97 -11.95 -57.22
N SER A 34 7.33 -11.94 -56.06
CA SER A 34 7.97 -11.54 -54.81
C SER A 34 8.00 -12.69 -53.82
N GLY A 35 9.00 -12.69 -52.95
CA GLY A 35 9.09 -13.61 -51.82
C GLY A 35 10.37 -13.41 -51.01
N ARG A 36 10.33 -13.79 -49.73
CA ARG A 36 11.50 -13.79 -48.81
C ARG A 36 12.31 -12.48 -48.84
N GLY A 37 11.63 -11.34 -48.94
CA GLY A 37 12.28 -10.03 -48.97
C GLY A 37 13.09 -9.74 -50.24
N LYS A 38 12.83 -10.45 -51.34
CA LYS A 38 13.40 -10.17 -52.66
C LYS A 38 12.28 -10.03 -53.68
N LEU A 39 12.56 -9.22 -54.70
CA LEU A 39 11.73 -9.11 -55.88
C LEU A 39 12.45 -9.84 -57.03
N VAL A 40 11.78 -10.78 -57.69
CA VAL A 40 12.36 -11.59 -58.77
C VAL A 40 11.72 -11.19 -60.09
N ILE A 41 12.56 -10.88 -61.08
CA ILE A 41 12.17 -10.41 -62.41
C ILE A 41 12.73 -11.37 -63.45
N GLY A 42 11.88 -11.81 -64.37
CA GLY A 42 12.24 -12.67 -65.49
C GLY A 42 12.06 -11.91 -66.80
N CYS A 43 13.05 -12.02 -67.66
CA CYS A 43 13.12 -11.27 -68.91
C CYS A 43 12.90 -12.16 -70.15
N ASP A 44 12.64 -11.49 -71.27
CA ASP A 44 12.49 -12.07 -72.60
C ASP A 44 13.77 -12.71 -73.16
N ASP A 45 14.93 -12.42 -72.57
CA ASP A 45 16.25 -13.00 -72.87
C ASP A 45 16.57 -14.24 -72.01
N GLY A 46 15.64 -14.68 -71.14
CA GLY A 46 15.80 -15.85 -70.27
C GLY A 46 16.57 -15.57 -68.97
N THR A 47 17.02 -14.33 -68.76
CA THR A 47 17.69 -13.91 -67.53
C THR A 47 16.66 -13.75 -66.40
N VAL A 48 17.04 -14.20 -65.20
CA VAL A 48 16.30 -13.93 -63.96
C VAL A 48 17.15 -13.06 -63.05
N SER A 49 16.60 -11.94 -62.61
CA SER A 49 17.26 -10.95 -61.75
C SER A 49 16.53 -10.81 -60.42
N LEU A 50 17.28 -10.67 -59.33
CA LEU A 50 16.73 -10.43 -57.99
C LEU A 50 17.07 -9.01 -57.54
N LEU A 51 16.06 -8.30 -57.06
CA LEU A 51 16.15 -6.94 -56.54
C LEU A 51 15.95 -6.91 -55.03
N ASP A 52 16.63 -5.97 -54.37
CA ASP A 52 16.48 -5.67 -52.95
C ASP A 52 15.35 -4.68 -52.66
N ARG A 53 15.16 -4.31 -51.38
CA ARG A 53 14.12 -3.38 -50.92
C ARG A 53 14.17 -2.00 -51.57
N GLY A 54 15.35 -1.54 -52.00
CA GLY A 54 15.53 -0.28 -52.71
C GLY A 54 15.26 -0.38 -54.20
N LEU A 55 14.83 -1.54 -54.70
CA LEU A 55 14.83 -1.92 -56.11
C LEU A 55 16.24 -1.92 -56.72
N ASN A 56 17.29 -2.05 -55.91
CA ASN A 56 18.65 -2.17 -56.42
C ASN A 56 18.91 -3.59 -56.89
N PHE A 57 19.74 -3.72 -57.92
CA PHE A 57 20.17 -5.01 -58.44
C PHE A 57 21.01 -5.75 -57.39
N ASN A 58 20.62 -6.99 -57.07
CA ASN A 58 21.36 -7.84 -56.12
C ASN A 58 22.23 -8.84 -56.89
N PHE A 59 21.60 -9.75 -57.62
CA PHE A 59 22.28 -10.66 -58.55
C PHE A 59 21.29 -11.13 -59.62
N GLY A 60 21.82 -11.59 -60.75
CA GLY A 60 21.04 -12.20 -61.82
C GLY A 60 21.79 -13.39 -62.42
N PHE A 61 21.05 -14.30 -63.04
CA PHE A 61 21.58 -15.52 -63.65
C PHE A 61 20.73 -15.94 -64.86
N GLN A 62 21.31 -16.72 -65.76
CA GLN A 62 20.60 -17.25 -66.92
C GLN A 62 19.74 -18.45 -66.49
N ALA A 63 18.41 -18.28 -66.43
CA ALA A 63 17.52 -19.37 -66.05
C ALA A 63 17.14 -20.23 -67.26
N HIS A 64 16.92 -19.62 -68.42
CA HIS A 64 16.52 -20.28 -69.67
C HIS A 64 17.33 -19.74 -70.85
N SER A 65 17.54 -20.54 -71.90
CA SER A 65 18.34 -20.10 -73.05
C SER A 65 17.68 -19.03 -73.91
N SER A 66 16.35 -18.98 -73.95
CA SER A 66 15.59 -18.05 -74.80
C SER A 66 14.77 -17.05 -74.00
N SER A 67 13.75 -17.49 -73.25
CA SER A 67 12.86 -16.56 -72.52
C SER A 67 12.36 -17.14 -71.20
N ALA A 68 12.17 -16.29 -70.19
CA ALA A 68 11.56 -16.65 -68.92
C ALA A 68 10.09 -16.17 -68.90
N LEU A 69 9.14 -17.09 -69.06
CA LEU A 69 7.72 -16.79 -69.28
C LEU A 69 6.92 -16.70 -67.98
N PHE A 70 7.21 -17.58 -67.02
CA PHE A 70 6.55 -17.58 -65.71
C PHE A 70 7.56 -17.86 -64.64
N LEU A 71 7.38 -17.22 -63.48
CA LEU A 71 8.21 -17.45 -62.31
C LEU A 71 7.39 -17.32 -61.05
N GLN A 72 7.72 -18.13 -60.05
CA GLN A 72 7.13 -18.03 -58.72
C GLN A 72 8.19 -18.37 -57.68
N MET A 73 8.42 -17.43 -56.78
CA MET A 73 9.26 -17.64 -55.62
C MET A 73 8.45 -18.33 -54.52
N LEU A 74 8.98 -19.43 -54.00
CA LEU A 74 8.33 -20.19 -52.94
C LEU A 74 8.45 -19.48 -51.59
N LYS A 75 7.46 -19.68 -50.72
CA LYS A 75 7.37 -18.99 -49.44
C LYS A 75 8.04 -19.80 -48.32
N GLN A 76 7.88 -21.13 -48.32
CA GLN A 76 8.42 -21.99 -47.26
C GLN A 76 9.90 -22.29 -47.49
N ARG A 77 10.30 -22.73 -48.68
CA ARG A 77 11.72 -22.94 -49.06
C ARG A 77 12.26 -21.80 -49.93
N ASN A 78 13.59 -21.61 -49.95
CA ASN A 78 14.23 -20.61 -50.82
C ASN A 78 14.34 -21.07 -52.28
N PHE A 79 13.26 -21.65 -52.81
CA PHE A 79 13.25 -22.19 -54.16
C PHE A 79 12.58 -21.21 -55.10
N LEU A 80 13.14 -21.11 -56.30
CA LEU A 80 12.51 -20.41 -57.42
C LEU A 80 12.07 -21.45 -58.44
N VAL A 81 10.79 -21.42 -58.80
CA VAL A 81 10.27 -22.21 -59.91
C VAL A 81 10.11 -21.29 -61.10
N SER A 82 10.68 -21.65 -62.24
CA SER A 82 10.53 -20.89 -63.49
C SER A 82 10.12 -21.80 -64.65
N ILE A 83 9.35 -21.23 -65.58
CA ILE A 83 8.99 -21.83 -66.86
C ILE A 83 9.54 -20.93 -67.95
N GLY A 84 10.20 -21.54 -68.92
CA GLY A 84 10.79 -20.83 -70.03
C GLY A 84 11.14 -21.75 -71.19
N GLU A 85 11.72 -21.14 -72.22
CA GLU A 85 12.14 -21.80 -73.44
C GLU A 85 13.65 -22.00 -73.44
N ASP A 86 14.06 -23.27 -73.56
CA ASP A 86 15.46 -23.69 -73.76
C ASP A 86 15.68 -24.18 -75.19
N GLU A 87 16.95 -24.28 -75.59
CA GLU A 87 17.34 -24.82 -76.90
C GLU A 87 16.76 -26.22 -77.14
N GLN A 88 16.11 -26.40 -78.30
CA GLN A 88 15.53 -27.68 -78.68
C GLN A 88 16.62 -28.69 -79.03
N ILE A 89 16.82 -29.70 -78.17
CA ILE A 89 17.76 -30.81 -78.40
C ILE A 89 17.32 -31.67 -79.61
N SER A 90 16.01 -31.69 -79.94
CA SER A 90 15.47 -32.37 -81.13
C SER A 90 14.18 -31.71 -81.62
N PRO A 91 13.88 -31.71 -82.94
CA PRO A 91 12.68 -31.06 -83.50
C PRO A 91 11.35 -31.72 -83.10
N GLN A 92 11.37 -32.88 -82.43
CA GLN A 92 10.19 -33.59 -81.94
C GLN A 92 9.86 -33.28 -80.47
N GLN A 93 10.73 -32.54 -79.77
CA GLN A 93 10.58 -32.24 -78.34
C GLN A 93 10.45 -30.73 -78.14
N SER A 94 9.41 -30.31 -77.41
CA SER A 94 9.21 -28.89 -77.08
C SER A 94 10.36 -28.37 -76.22
N GLY A 95 10.85 -27.17 -76.54
CA GLY A 95 11.85 -26.44 -75.75
C GLY A 95 11.30 -25.88 -74.42
N MET A 96 9.99 -25.98 -74.18
CA MET A 96 9.36 -25.46 -72.97
C MET A 96 9.62 -26.37 -71.77
N CYS A 97 10.36 -25.85 -70.79
CA CYS A 97 10.73 -26.59 -69.59
C CYS A 97 10.43 -25.81 -68.31
N LEU A 98 10.23 -26.55 -67.23
CA LEU A 98 10.10 -26.07 -65.87
C LEU A 98 11.38 -26.39 -65.13
N LYS A 99 11.99 -25.39 -64.50
CA LYS A 99 13.20 -25.52 -63.69
C LYS A 99 12.93 -25.10 -62.25
N VAL A 100 13.55 -25.80 -61.30
CA VAL A 100 13.50 -25.49 -59.86
C VAL A 100 14.90 -25.21 -59.38
N PHE A 101 15.13 -23.99 -58.89
CA PHE A 101 16.43 -23.51 -58.42
C PHE A 101 16.46 -23.40 -56.89
N ASP A 102 17.52 -23.90 -56.26
CA ASP A 102 17.83 -23.67 -54.85
C ASP A 102 18.63 -22.37 -54.71
N LEU A 103 18.01 -21.32 -54.19
CA LEU A 103 18.71 -20.04 -54.03
C LEU A 103 19.64 -20.03 -52.80
N ASP A 104 19.62 -21.06 -51.94
CA ASP A 104 20.56 -21.20 -50.82
C ASP A 104 21.90 -21.81 -51.27
N LYS A 105 21.93 -22.51 -52.41
CA LYS A 105 23.13 -23.16 -52.96
C LYS A 105 23.56 -22.45 -54.24
N MET A 106 24.66 -21.74 -54.18
CA MET A 106 25.26 -21.08 -55.35
C MET A 106 26.38 -21.94 -55.91
N GLN A 107 26.35 -22.21 -57.21
CA GLN A 107 27.43 -22.83 -57.97
C GLN A 107 28.20 -21.75 -58.77
N PRO A 108 29.53 -21.87 -58.91
CA PRO A 108 30.30 -21.01 -59.78
C PRO A 108 30.06 -21.38 -61.25
N GLU A 109 29.53 -20.44 -62.03
CA GLU A 109 29.40 -20.52 -63.49
C GLU A 109 30.47 -19.62 -64.11
N GLY A 110 31.65 -20.19 -64.42
CA GLY A 110 32.77 -19.44 -65.02
C GLY A 110 33.62 -18.64 -64.02
N SER A 111 34.38 -17.65 -64.53
CA SER A 111 35.40 -16.93 -63.75
C SER A 111 34.87 -15.77 -62.89
N SER A 112 33.61 -15.34 -63.06
CA SER A 112 33.06 -14.15 -62.39
C SER A 112 31.57 -14.19 -62.03
N THR A 113 30.83 -15.25 -62.39
CA THR A 113 29.38 -15.34 -62.16
C THR A 113 29.02 -16.57 -61.32
N THR A 114 28.06 -16.42 -60.41
CA THR A 114 27.53 -17.52 -59.59
C THR A 114 26.06 -17.71 -59.93
N SER A 115 25.64 -18.93 -60.21
CA SER A 115 24.26 -19.29 -60.48
C SER A 115 23.69 -20.17 -59.37
N PRO A 116 22.39 -20.09 -59.06
CA PRO A 116 21.77 -20.99 -58.10
C PRO A 116 21.71 -22.42 -58.63
N ASP A 117 21.81 -23.39 -57.73
CA ASP A 117 21.78 -24.82 -58.02
C ASP A 117 20.42 -25.24 -58.61
N CYS A 118 20.42 -25.77 -59.84
CA CYS A 118 19.21 -26.25 -60.49
C CYS A 118 18.90 -27.68 -60.01
N ILE A 119 17.96 -27.81 -59.08
CA ILE A 119 17.62 -29.06 -58.39
C ILE A 119 16.83 -30.02 -59.30
N GLY A 120 16.13 -29.49 -60.31
CA GLY A 120 15.35 -30.31 -61.21
C GLY A 120 14.85 -29.57 -62.43
N ILE A 121 14.83 -30.30 -63.56
CA ILE A 121 14.37 -29.83 -64.86
C ILE A 121 13.28 -30.79 -65.34
N LEU A 122 12.08 -30.27 -65.61
CA LEU A 122 10.95 -31.04 -66.08
C LEU A 122 10.43 -30.47 -67.39
N ARG A 123 10.34 -31.32 -68.42
CA ARG A 123 9.62 -30.96 -69.64
C ARG A 123 8.12 -30.98 -69.38
N ILE A 124 7.45 -29.87 -69.68
CA ILE A 124 6.03 -29.70 -69.43
C ILE A 124 5.24 -30.57 -70.39
N PHE A 125 5.55 -30.48 -71.68
CA PHE A 125 4.87 -31.21 -72.74
C PHE A 125 5.54 -32.56 -73.03
N THR A 126 4.70 -33.59 -73.18
CA THR A 126 5.10 -34.96 -73.52
C THR A 126 4.06 -35.56 -74.46
N ASN A 127 4.27 -36.79 -74.93
CA ASN A 127 3.30 -37.46 -75.81
C ASN A 127 1.89 -37.57 -75.18
N GLN A 128 1.78 -37.63 -73.85
CA GLN A 128 0.50 -37.66 -73.13
C GLN A 128 -0.05 -36.26 -72.81
N PHE A 129 0.80 -35.23 -72.88
CA PHE A 129 0.50 -33.84 -72.54
C PHE A 129 0.93 -32.95 -73.72
N PRO A 130 0.09 -32.82 -74.76
CA PRO A 130 0.43 -32.11 -75.99
C PRO A 130 0.70 -30.63 -75.74
N GLN A 131 1.52 -30.04 -76.62
CA GLN A 131 1.90 -28.64 -76.57
C GLN A 131 0.71 -27.71 -76.78
N ALA A 132 0.60 -26.71 -75.92
CA ALA A 132 -0.41 -25.65 -75.96
C ALA A 132 0.19 -24.39 -75.32
N LYS A 133 -0.41 -23.21 -75.55
CA LYS A 133 0.11 -21.97 -74.97
C LYS A 133 -0.23 -21.92 -73.48
N ILE A 134 0.77 -21.67 -72.64
CA ILE A 134 0.58 -21.49 -71.20
C ILE A 134 0.01 -20.09 -70.96
N THR A 135 -1.11 -20.02 -70.25
CA THR A 135 -1.85 -18.77 -69.98
C THR A 135 -1.87 -18.42 -68.50
N SER A 136 -1.73 -19.39 -67.61
CA SER A 136 -1.64 -19.18 -66.17
C SER A 136 -0.74 -20.22 -65.51
N PHE A 137 -0.10 -19.82 -64.42
CA PHE A 137 0.86 -20.64 -63.69
C PHE A 137 0.70 -20.41 -62.19
N LEU A 138 0.66 -21.49 -61.42
CA LEU A 138 0.55 -21.42 -59.97
C LEU A 138 1.23 -22.63 -59.32
N VAL A 139 2.01 -22.40 -58.27
CA VAL A 139 2.68 -23.42 -57.47
C VAL A 139 2.20 -23.36 -56.03
N LEU A 140 1.90 -24.52 -55.46
CA LEU A 140 1.57 -24.71 -54.04
C LEU A 140 2.59 -25.64 -53.38
N GLU A 141 3.08 -25.24 -52.21
CA GLU A 141 3.87 -26.07 -51.30
C GLU A 141 2.90 -26.80 -50.34
N GLU A 142 2.54 -28.05 -50.66
CA GLU A 142 1.61 -28.85 -49.83
C GLU A 142 2.27 -29.30 -48.52
N ALA A 143 3.45 -29.92 -48.62
CA ALA A 143 4.31 -30.25 -47.50
C ALA A 143 5.75 -30.40 -48.02
N PRO A 144 6.75 -29.64 -47.54
CA PRO A 144 8.10 -29.71 -48.10
C PRO A 144 8.67 -31.14 -48.00
N PRO A 145 9.12 -31.78 -49.10
CA PRO A 145 9.49 -31.21 -50.41
C PRO A 145 8.44 -31.32 -51.54
N ILE A 146 7.21 -31.74 -51.25
CA ILE A 146 6.15 -31.98 -52.24
C ILE A 146 5.58 -30.66 -52.77
N LEU A 147 5.73 -30.46 -54.08
CA LEU A 147 5.16 -29.33 -54.82
C LEU A 147 3.96 -29.80 -55.64
N LEU A 148 2.91 -28.98 -55.68
CA LEU A 148 1.82 -29.09 -56.63
C LEU A 148 1.85 -27.88 -57.57
N ILE A 149 2.13 -28.14 -58.83
CA ILE A 149 2.21 -27.12 -59.88
C ILE A 149 0.97 -27.27 -60.77
N ALA A 150 0.24 -26.19 -60.99
CA ALA A 150 -0.86 -26.10 -61.93
C ALA A 150 -0.52 -25.13 -63.07
N ILE A 151 -0.66 -25.62 -64.29
CA ILE A 151 -0.34 -24.90 -65.54
C ILE A 151 -1.63 -24.83 -66.35
N GLY A 152 -2.23 -23.65 -66.43
CA GLY A 152 -3.41 -23.40 -67.24
C GLY A 152 -3.03 -23.10 -68.69
N LEU A 153 -3.79 -23.65 -69.62
CA LEU A 153 -3.52 -23.59 -71.06
C LEU A 153 -4.63 -22.83 -71.80
N ASP A 154 -4.31 -22.40 -73.01
CA ASP A 154 -5.25 -21.74 -73.92
C ASP A 154 -6.39 -22.66 -74.41
N ASN A 155 -6.17 -23.98 -74.40
CA ASN A 155 -7.14 -25.00 -74.80
C ASN A 155 -8.10 -25.44 -73.67
N GLY A 156 -8.20 -24.67 -72.57
CA GLY A 156 -9.09 -24.95 -71.44
C GLY A 156 -8.68 -26.14 -70.55
N CYS A 157 -7.49 -26.71 -70.77
CA CYS A 157 -6.91 -27.72 -69.89
C CYS A 157 -6.03 -27.08 -68.81
N ILE A 158 -5.92 -27.78 -67.68
CA ILE A 158 -4.93 -27.49 -66.64
C ILE A 158 -4.06 -28.73 -66.48
N TYR A 159 -2.76 -28.58 -66.68
CA TYR A 159 -1.79 -29.62 -66.41
C TYR A 159 -1.29 -29.49 -64.98
N CYS A 160 -1.45 -30.56 -64.21
CA CYS A 160 -1.01 -30.62 -62.83
C CYS A 160 0.17 -31.57 -62.67
N ILE A 161 1.21 -31.11 -61.98
CA ILE A 161 2.40 -31.89 -61.63
C ILE A 161 2.49 -31.88 -60.10
N LYS A 162 2.36 -33.06 -59.48
CA LYS A 162 2.44 -33.22 -58.02
C LYS A 162 3.58 -34.15 -57.64
N GLY A 163 4.48 -33.73 -56.76
CA GLY A 163 5.52 -34.60 -56.20
C GLY A 163 6.79 -33.88 -55.75
N ASP A 164 7.80 -34.68 -55.43
CA ASP A 164 9.16 -34.20 -55.13
C ASP A 164 9.97 -34.14 -56.43
N ILE A 165 10.20 -32.92 -56.90
CA ILE A 165 10.89 -32.65 -58.18
C ILE A 165 12.38 -32.99 -58.07
N ALA A 166 13.00 -32.77 -56.90
CA ALA A 166 14.42 -33.04 -56.69
C ALA A 166 14.76 -34.54 -56.77
N ARG A 167 13.79 -35.40 -56.41
CA ARG A 167 13.93 -36.87 -56.44
C ARG A 167 13.24 -37.52 -57.63
N GLU A 168 12.72 -36.73 -58.57
CA GLU A 168 11.93 -37.18 -59.73
C GLU A 168 10.70 -38.04 -59.37
N ARG A 169 10.19 -37.94 -58.13
CA ARG A 169 9.01 -38.68 -57.67
C ARG A 169 7.75 -37.87 -57.94
N ILE A 170 7.40 -37.75 -59.23
CA ILE A 170 6.31 -36.90 -59.70
C ILE A 170 5.14 -37.70 -60.29
N THR A 171 3.94 -37.16 -60.13
CA THR A 171 2.71 -37.62 -60.77
C THR A 171 2.17 -36.49 -61.64
N ARG A 172 1.70 -36.84 -62.85
CA ARG A 172 1.14 -35.89 -63.80
C ARG A 172 -0.30 -36.27 -64.11
N PHE A 173 -1.19 -35.29 -64.11
CA PHE A 173 -2.58 -35.48 -64.50
C PHE A 173 -3.14 -34.21 -65.13
N LYS A 174 -4.20 -34.34 -65.93
CA LYS A 174 -4.87 -33.22 -66.60
C LYS A 174 -6.25 -33.00 -66.00
N LEU A 175 -6.64 -31.73 -65.87
CA LEU A 175 -7.98 -31.30 -65.52
C LEU A 175 -8.58 -30.57 -66.71
N GLN A 176 -9.84 -30.84 -67.02
CA GLN A 176 -10.57 -30.17 -68.09
C GLN A 176 -11.54 -29.17 -67.46
N VAL A 177 -11.39 -27.88 -67.79
CA VAL A 177 -12.28 -26.83 -67.25
C VAL A 177 -13.60 -26.83 -68.00
N ASP A 178 -13.60 -26.81 -69.33
CA ASP A 178 -14.84 -26.81 -70.12
C ASP A 178 -15.14 -28.22 -70.66
N SER A 179 -16.32 -28.77 -70.31
CA SER A 179 -16.73 -30.14 -70.67
C SER A 179 -17.83 -30.20 -71.75
N SER A 180 -18.35 -29.06 -72.21
CA SER A 180 -19.42 -28.99 -73.21
C SER A 180 -18.85 -28.96 -74.62
N SER A 181 -19.11 -30.03 -75.36
CA SER A 181 -18.64 -30.34 -76.73
C SER A 181 -19.21 -29.44 -77.85
N GLY A 182 -19.46 -28.15 -77.60
CA GLY A 182 -20.17 -27.27 -78.56
C GLY A 182 -19.60 -25.86 -78.75
N GLU A 183 -18.89 -25.30 -77.77
CA GLU A 183 -18.27 -23.97 -77.88
C GLU A 183 -16.78 -24.12 -77.56
N GLY A 184 -15.92 -23.53 -78.41
CA GLY A 184 -14.48 -23.74 -78.35
C GLY A 184 -13.92 -23.57 -76.94
N ASN A 185 -13.03 -24.47 -76.53
CA ASN A 185 -12.40 -24.43 -75.21
C ASN A 185 -11.81 -23.04 -74.96
N SER A 186 -12.21 -22.42 -73.85
CA SER A 186 -11.75 -21.07 -73.51
C SER A 186 -10.45 -21.16 -72.71
N SER A 187 -9.59 -20.15 -72.88
CA SER A 187 -8.29 -20.13 -72.20
C SER A 187 -8.43 -20.03 -70.68
N VAL A 188 -7.55 -20.70 -69.94
CA VAL A 188 -7.54 -20.61 -68.47
C VAL A 188 -6.83 -19.32 -68.06
N THR A 189 -7.60 -18.31 -67.67
CA THR A 189 -7.15 -16.94 -67.40
C THR A 189 -6.67 -16.73 -65.96
N GLY A 190 -7.06 -17.60 -65.03
CA GLY A 190 -6.65 -17.51 -63.63
C GLY A 190 -6.78 -18.81 -62.88
N LEU A 191 -5.91 -19.00 -61.90
CA LEU A 191 -5.85 -20.16 -61.02
C LEU A 191 -5.70 -19.69 -59.57
N GLY A 192 -6.26 -20.44 -58.62
CA GLY A 192 -6.14 -20.13 -57.20
C GLY A 192 -6.25 -21.38 -56.33
N PHE A 193 -5.26 -21.65 -55.49
CA PHE A 193 -5.34 -22.74 -54.52
C PHE A 193 -5.99 -22.28 -53.23
N ARG A 194 -6.85 -23.13 -52.66
CA ARG A 194 -7.42 -22.99 -51.32
C ARG A 194 -7.22 -24.28 -50.55
N LEU A 195 -6.79 -24.15 -49.30
CA LEU A 195 -6.77 -25.24 -48.32
C LEU A 195 -7.98 -25.06 -47.40
N ASP A 196 -8.86 -26.05 -47.36
CA ASP A 196 -10.03 -26.09 -46.49
C ASP A 196 -9.94 -27.30 -45.55
N GLY A 197 -9.38 -27.09 -44.36
CA GLY A 197 -8.98 -28.18 -43.46
C GLY A 197 -7.93 -29.09 -44.11
N GLN A 198 -8.31 -30.34 -44.41
CA GLN A 198 -7.46 -31.29 -45.15
C GLN A 198 -7.74 -31.31 -46.66
N ALA A 199 -8.73 -30.54 -47.14
CA ALA A 199 -9.14 -30.53 -48.54
C ALA A 199 -8.39 -29.48 -49.35
N LEU A 200 -7.68 -29.96 -50.37
CA LEU A 200 -7.04 -29.12 -51.36
C LEU A 200 -8.00 -28.86 -52.51
N LEU A 201 -8.31 -27.58 -52.72
CA LEU A 201 -9.20 -27.10 -53.75
C LEU A 201 -8.45 -26.20 -54.73
N LEU A 202 -8.74 -26.34 -56.01
CA LEU A 202 -8.19 -25.50 -57.08
C LEU A 202 -9.32 -24.77 -57.80
N PHE A 203 -9.35 -23.45 -57.67
CA PHE A 203 -10.16 -22.57 -58.50
C PHE A 203 -9.53 -22.43 -59.88
N ALA A 204 -10.37 -22.50 -60.91
CA ALA A 204 -10.02 -22.28 -62.30
C ALA A 204 -11.00 -21.30 -62.93
N VAL A 205 -10.46 -20.28 -63.59
CA VAL A 205 -11.23 -19.24 -64.25
C VAL A 205 -10.94 -19.29 -65.75
N THR A 206 -12.00 -19.29 -66.55
CA THR A 206 -11.96 -19.01 -67.99
C THR A 206 -12.79 -17.75 -68.26
N PRO A 207 -12.77 -17.15 -69.46
CA PRO A 207 -13.71 -16.07 -69.80
C PRO A 207 -15.19 -16.44 -69.57
N ASN A 208 -15.52 -17.73 -69.72
CA ASN A 208 -16.89 -18.22 -69.73
C ASN A 208 -17.28 -19.03 -68.48
N SER A 209 -16.35 -19.34 -67.56
CA SER A 209 -16.72 -20.08 -66.36
C SER A 209 -15.78 -19.87 -65.18
N VAL A 210 -16.31 -20.12 -63.99
CA VAL A 210 -15.55 -20.26 -62.74
C VAL A 210 -15.82 -21.66 -62.22
N SER A 211 -14.79 -22.50 -62.18
CA SER A 211 -14.88 -23.89 -61.74
C SER A 211 -13.99 -24.12 -60.53
N LEU A 212 -14.40 -25.04 -59.67
CA LEU A 212 -13.66 -25.50 -58.50
C LEU A 212 -13.37 -26.99 -58.64
N PHE A 213 -12.12 -27.38 -58.46
CA PHE A 213 -11.68 -28.77 -58.49
C PHE A 213 -11.32 -29.24 -57.07
N SER A 214 -11.96 -30.31 -56.64
CA SER A 214 -11.61 -31.01 -55.40
C SER A 214 -10.54 -32.07 -55.67
N MET A 215 -9.32 -31.79 -55.20
CA MET A 215 -8.11 -32.58 -55.49
C MET A 215 -7.99 -33.83 -54.60
N GLN A 216 -8.84 -33.98 -53.59
CA GLN A 216 -8.90 -35.18 -52.74
C GLN A 216 -9.52 -36.38 -53.46
N ASN A 217 -10.40 -36.13 -54.44
CA ASN A 217 -11.04 -37.18 -55.21
C ASN A 217 -10.09 -37.69 -56.30
N GLN A 218 -10.11 -38.99 -56.58
CA GLN A 218 -9.42 -39.58 -57.74
C GLN A 218 -10.45 -40.21 -58.68
N PRO A 219 -10.74 -39.64 -59.87
CA PRO A 219 -10.18 -38.39 -60.40
C PRO A 219 -10.72 -37.13 -59.68
N PRO A 220 -10.01 -35.99 -59.75
CA PRO A 220 -10.46 -34.75 -59.13
C PRO A 220 -11.84 -34.33 -59.62
N ARG A 221 -12.75 -34.04 -58.68
CA ARG A 221 -14.14 -33.71 -58.99
C ARG A 221 -14.27 -32.22 -59.31
N ARG A 222 -14.88 -31.90 -60.46
CA ARG A 222 -15.24 -30.54 -60.85
C ARG A 222 -16.59 -30.12 -60.28
N GLN A 223 -16.68 -28.87 -59.82
CA GLN A 223 -17.89 -28.15 -59.48
C GLN A 223 -17.90 -26.82 -60.25
N LEU A 224 -18.98 -26.52 -60.96
CA LEU A 224 -19.15 -25.23 -61.64
C LEU A 224 -19.74 -24.22 -60.65
N LEU A 225 -19.08 -23.08 -60.44
CA LEU A 225 -19.50 -22.02 -59.52
C LEU A 225 -20.23 -20.88 -60.24
N ASP A 226 -19.79 -20.50 -61.44
CA ASP A 226 -20.44 -19.47 -62.27
C ASP A 226 -20.21 -19.75 -63.77
N GLN A 227 -21.15 -19.32 -64.61
CA GLN A 227 -21.12 -19.41 -66.09
C GLN A 227 -20.58 -18.14 -66.75
N ILE A 228 -19.99 -17.25 -65.97
CA ILE A 228 -19.30 -16.05 -66.44
C ILE A 228 -17.99 -16.01 -65.65
N GLY A 229 -16.85 -15.88 -66.32
CA GLY A 229 -15.59 -15.75 -65.61
C GLY A 229 -14.96 -14.39 -65.88
N CYS A 230 -13.71 -14.38 -66.32
CA CYS A 230 -12.98 -13.15 -66.60
C CYS A 230 -11.81 -13.34 -67.56
N ASN A 231 -11.37 -12.23 -68.14
CA ASN A 231 -10.18 -12.11 -68.96
C ASN A 231 -8.89 -12.10 -68.10
N VAL A 232 -7.75 -12.08 -68.77
CA VAL A 232 -6.41 -12.23 -68.18
C VAL A 232 -6.10 -11.15 -67.13
N ASN A 233 -5.38 -11.52 -66.06
CA ASN A 233 -4.85 -10.66 -64.99
C ASN A 233 -5.86 -10.02 -64.02
N SER A 234 -7.15 -10.34 -64.13
CA SER A 234 -8.21 -9.87 -63.22
C SER A 234 -8.68 -10.94 -62.23
N VAL A 235 -7.74 -11.73 -61.73
CA VAL A 235 -7.97 -12.80 -60.75
C VAL A 235 -6.95 -12.67 -59.61
N ALA A 236 -7.42 -12.75 -58.37
CA ALA A 236 -6.59 -12.75 -57.17
C ALA A 236 -7.19 -13.67 -56.09
N MET A 237 -6.42 -13.95 -55.03
CA MET A 237 -6.89 -14.68 -53.84
C MET A 237 -6.88 -13.74 -52.63
N SER A 238 -7.92 -13.79 -51.79
CA SER A 238 -7.97 -13.06 -50.52
C SER A 238 -7.18 -13.77 -49.42
N ASP A 239 -6.88 -13.06 -48.31
CA ASP A 239 -6.26 -13.68 -47.12
C ASP A 239 -7.13 -14.80 -46.51
N ARG A 240 -8.44 -14.79 -46.78
CA ARG A 240 -9.40 -15.83 -46.38
C ARG A 240 -9.48 -16.98 -47.39
N SER A 241 -8.59 -17.01 -48.38
CA SER A 241 -8.59 -17.97 -49.49
C SER A 241 -9.89 -17.95 -50.31
N GLU A 242 -10.51 -16.78 -50.46
CA GLU A 242 -11.61 -16.57 -51.40
C GLU A 242 -11.03 -16.15 -52.75
N LEU A 243 -11.63 -16.65 -53.84
CA LEU A 243 -11.23 -16.25 -55.19
C LEU A 243 -11.90 -14.93 -55.56
N ILE A 244 -11.11 -13.96 -56.00
CA ILE A 244 -11.55 -12.63 -56.39
C ILE A 244 -11.48 -12.51 -57.90
N ILE A 245 -12.58 -12.13 -58.54
CA ILE A 245 -12.68 -11.96 -59.99
C ILE A 245 -13.19 -10.56 -60.30
N GLY A 246 -12.48 -9.83 -61.15
CA GLY A 246 -12.82 -8.46 -61.53
C GLY A 246 -13.44 -8.41 -62.90
N ARG A 247 -14.73 -8.09 -62.98
CA ARG A 247 -15.42 -7.83 -64.23
C ARG A 247 -15.58 -6.31 -64.43
N PRO A 248 -15.91 -5.83 -65.65
CA PRO A 248 -16.06 -4.40 -65.91
C PRO A 248 -17.06 -3.68 -65.00
N GLU A 249 -18.10 -4.39 -64.55
CA GLU A 249 -19.18 -3.88 -63.70
C GLU A 249 -18.90 -3.98 -62.19
N ALA A 250 -18.17 -5.01 -61.76
CA ALA A 250 -18.00 -5.33 -60.34
C ALA A 250 -16.84 -6.28 -60.08
N VAL A 251 -16.38 -6.31 -58.83
CA VAL A 251 -15.52 -7.37 -58.31
C VAL A 251 -16.36 -8.38 -57.53
N TYR A 252 -16.20 -9.66 -57.87
CA TYR A 252 -16.92 -10.81 -57.31
C TYR A 252 -16.00 -11.66 -56.46
N PHE A 253 -16.51 -12.11 -55.31
CA PHE A 253 -15.82 -13.07 -54.44
C PHE A 253 -16.47 -14.44 -54.61
N TYR A 254 -15.67 -15.50 -54.58
CA TYR A 254 -16.12 -16.87 -54.67
C TYR A 254 -15.55 -17.69 -53.52
N GLU A 255 -16.44 -18.45 -52.91
CA GLU A 255 -16.17 -19.43 -51.86
C GLU A 255 -16.38 -20.84 -52.40
N VAL A 256 -16.22 -21.86 -51.54
CA VAL A 256 -16.43 -23.26 -51.90
C VAL A 256 -17.89 -23.52 -52.29
N ASP A 257 -18.82 -22.84 -51.61
CA ASP A 257 -20.27 -23.02 -51.79
C ASP A 257 -20.83 -22.23 -52.98
N GLY A 258 -20.05 -21.34 -53.60
CA GLY A 258 -20.48 -20.55 -54.75
C GLY A 258 -20.07 -19.08 -54.69
N ARG A 259 -20.91 -18.24 -55.30
CA ARG A 259 -20.69 -16.80 -55.41
C ARG A 259 -20.99 -16.10 -54.07
N GLY A 260 -19.97 -15.48 -53.50
CA GLY A 260 -20.03 -14.66 -52.30
C GLY A 260 -20.36 -13.19 -52.59
N PRO A 261 -19.90 -12.24 -51.75
CA PRO A 261 -20.22 -10.82 -51.90
C PRO A 261 -19.69 -10.24 -53.21
N CYS A 262 -20.35 -9.19 -53.70
CA CYS A 262 -19.90 -8.45 -54.89
C CYS A 262 -19.91 -6.95 -54.65
N TRP A 263 -18.96 -6.26 -55.29
CA TRP A 263 -18.71 -4.85 -55.11
C TRP A 263 -18.70 -4.15 -56.46
N ALA A 264 -19.70 -3.29 -56.69
CA ALA A 264 -19.85 -2.57 -57.94
C ALA A 264 -18.76 -1.48 -58.09
N PHE A 265 -17.89 -1.66 -59.07
CA PHE A 265 -16.88 -0.70 -59.47
C PHE A 265 -16.90 -0.63 -60.98
N GLU A 266 -17.16 0.54 -61.56
CA GLU A 266 -17.20 0.70 -63.01
C GLU A 266 -15.78 0.74 -63.61
N GLY A 267 -15.66 0.37 -64.88
CA GLY A 267 -14.42 0.43 -65.66
C GLY A 267 -13.74 -0.93 -65.87
N GLU A 268 -12.87 -1.04 -66.87
CA GLU A 268 -12.22 -2.30 -67.18
C GLU A 268 -11.14 -2.62 -66.12
N LYS A 269 -11.26 -3.77 -65.48
CA LYS A 269 -10.31 -4.24 -64.47
C LYS A 269 -9.12 -4.88 -65.21
N LYS A 270 -7.93 -4.29 -65.06
CA LYS A 270 -6.69 -4.79 -65.69
C LYS A 270 -5.89 -5.67 -64.74
N PHE A 271 -5.82 -5.26 -63.47
CA PHE A 271 -5.14 -6.01 -62.42
C PHE A 271 -5.96 -6.01 -61.13
N LEU A 272 -5.96 -7.15 -60.47
CA LEU A 272 -6.48 -7.31 -59.12
C LEU A 272 -5.42 -7.87 -58.19
N GLY A 273 -5.51 -7.49 -56.93
CA GLY A 273 -4.64 -7.98 -55.88
C GLY A 273 -5.29 -7.84 -54.54
N TRP A 274 -4.68 -8.47 -53.55
CA TRP A 274 -5.11 -8.41 -52.17
C TRP A 274 -3.92 -8.12 -51.29
N TYR A 275 -4.08 -7.16 -50.38
CA TYR A 275 -3.01 -6.76 -49.48
C TYR A 275 -3.57 -6.39 -48.11
N ARG A 276 -3.29 -7.19 -47.08
CA ARG A 276 -3.65 -6.91 -45.67
C ARG A 276 -5.11 -6.51 -45.46
N GLY A 277 -6.04 -7.19 -46.11
CA GLY A 277 -7.48 -6.87 -46.04
C GLY A 277 -7.97 -5.76 -46.98
N TYR A 278 -7.08 -5.14 -47.77
CA TYR A 278 -7.44 -4.19 -48.82
C TYR A 278 -7.51 -4.86 -50.18
N LEU A 279 -8.52 -4.48 -50.97
CA LEU A 279 -8.62 -4.86 -52.38
C LEU A 279 -7.82 -3.88 -53.23
N LEU A 280 -6.86 -4.40 -53.99
CA LEU A 280 -6.05 -3.63 -54.93
C LEU A 280 -6.63 -3.77 -56.32
N CYS A 281 -6.77 -2.64 -57.02
CA CYS A 281 -7.44 -2.64 -58.31
C CYS A 281 -6.85 -1.60 -59.26
N VAL A 282 -6.37 -2.05 -60.42
CA VAL A 282 -6.02 -1.17 -61.54
C VAL A 282 -7.21 -1.15 -62.50
N ILE A 283 -7.86 0.01 -62.59
CA ILE A 283 -9.04 0.24 -63.42
C ILE A 283 -8.66 1.16 -64.57
N ALA A 284 -8.87 0.69 -65.81
CA ALA A 284 -8.80 1.52 -67.00
C ALA A 284 -10.14 2.22 -67.23
N ASP A 285 -10.11 3.56 -67.25
CA ASP A 285 -11.28 4.37 -67.59
C ASP A 285 -11.49 4.35 -69.11
N GLN A 286 -12.58 3.72 -69.56
CA GLN A 286 -12.93 3.63 -70.98
C GLN A 286 -13.15 5.00 -71.64
N ARG A 287 -13.48 6.05 -70.87
CA ARG A 287 -13.74 7.38 -71.43
C ARG A 287 -12.46 8.16 -71.72
N ASN A 288 -11.44 7.98 -70.89
CA ASN A 288 -10.23 8.81 -70.89
C ASN A 288 -8.94 8.03 -71.23
N GLY A 289 -9.00 6.70 -71.29
CA GLY A 289 -7.84 5.83 -71.50
C GLY A 289 -6.81 5.87 -70.37
N LYS A 290 -7.11 6.51 -69.24
CA LYS A 290 -6.22 6.62 -68.09
C LYS A 290 -6.41 5.42 -67.17
N ASN A 291 -5.30 4.86 -66.70
CA ASN A 291 -5.32 3.82 -65.68
C ASN A 291 -5.29 4.46 -64.30
N THR A 292 -6.16 3.99 -63.42
CA THR A 292 -6.21 4.42 -62.02
C THR A 292 -5.97 3.22 -61.12
N PHE A 293 -5.00 3.34 -60.23
CA PHE A 293 -4.77 2.39 -59.17
C PHE A 293 -5.55 2.82 -57.92
N ASN A 294 -6.44 1.96 -57.45
CA ASN A 294 -7.28 2.20 -56.28
C ASN A 294 -7.04 1.10 -55.24
N ILE A 295 -6.91 1.53 -53.98
CA ILE A 295 -6.88 0.66 -52.82
C ILE A 295 -8.21 0.82 -52.09
N TYR A 296 -8.99 -0.24 -52.00
CA TYR A 296 -10.31 -0.24 -51.37
C TYR A 296 -10.28 -0.96 -50.02
N ASP A 297 -10.84 -0.31 -49.01
CA ASP A 297 -11.24 -0.95 -47.76
C ASP A 297 -12.73 -1.30 -47.87
N LEU A 298 -13.00 -2.58 -48.13
CA LEU A 298 -14.34 -3.09 -48.32
C LEU A 298 -15.15 -3.08 -47.01
N LYS A 299 -14.50 -3.27 -45.86
CA LYS A 299 -15.18 -3.29 -44.56
C LYS A 299 -15.72 -1.91 -44.20
N ASN A 300 -14.89 -0.88 -44.36
CA ASN A 300 -15.26 0.50 -44.04
C ASN A 300 -15.87 1.26 -45.24
N ARG A 301 -16.01 0.61 -46.40
CA ARG A 301 -16.54 1.19 -47.65
C ARG A 301 -15.85 2.49 -48.05
N LEU A 302 -14.52 2.51 -47.95
CA LEU A 302 -13.69 3.69 -48.27
C LEU A 302 -12.61 3.37 -49.30
N ILE A 303 -12.19 4.41 -50.02
CA ILE A 303 -11.02 4.36 -50.90
C ILE A 303 -9.84 4.84 -50.07
N ALA A 304 -8.96 3.91 -49.71
CA ALA A 304 -7.80 4.16 -48.86
C ALA A 304 -6.66 4.88 -49.60
N HIS A 305 -6.61 4.74 -50.92
CA HIS A 305 -5.69 5.47 -51.80
C HIS A 305 -6.19 5.40 -53.26
N SER A 306 -5.92 6.44 -54.05
CA SER A 306 -6.31 6.53 -55.47
C SER A 306 -5.27 7.35 -56.22
N LEU A 307 -4.62 6.72 -57.21
CA LEU A 307 -3.52 7.33 -57.97
C LEU A 307 -3.69 7.03 -59.46
N VAL A 308 -3.47 8.03 -60.31
CA VAL A 308 -3.38 7.84 -61.76
C VAL A 308 -2.02 7.24 -62.08
N VAL A 309 -2.02 6.09 -62.75
CA VAL A 309 -0.80 5.34 -63.10
C VAL A 309 -0.69 5.18 -64.61
N LYS A 310 0.52 4.88 -65.08
CA LYS A 310 0.77 4.47 -66.47
C LYS A 310 0.25 3.04 -66.70
N GLU A 311 0.63 2.45 -67.83
CA GLU A 311 0.34 1.04 -68.09
C GLU A 311 1.17 0.14 -67.16
N VAL A 312 0.46 -0.53 -66.24
CA VAL A 312 1.04 -1.46 -65.27
C VAL A 312 1.29 -2.80 -65.98
N SER A 313 2.49 -3.37 -65.83
CA SER A 313 2.82 -4.72 -66.29
C SER A 313 2.65 -5.75 -65.18
N HIS A 314 3.08 -5.43 -63.95
CA HIS A 314 3.01 -6.33 -62.81
C HIS A 314 2.65 -5.59 -61.51
N MET A 315 1.91 -6.28 -60.63
CA MET A 315 1.57 -5.81 -59.30
C MET A 315 1.99 -6.87 -58.27
N LEU A 316 2.81 -6.46 -57.32
CA LEU A 316 3.45 -7.35 -56.35
C LEU A 316 3.34 -6.76 -54.95
N CYS A 317 3.46 -7.60 -53.93
CA CYS A 317 3.40 -7.19 -52.53
C CYS A 317 4.60 -7.79 -51.80
N GLU A 318 5.49 -6.94 -51.28
CA GLU A 318 6.69 -7.35 -50.56
C GLU A 318 7.16 -6.23 -49.61
N TRP A 319 7.90 -6.56 -48.56
CA TRP A 319 8.42 -5.58 -47.57
C TRP A 319 7.35 -4.71 -46.87
N GLY A 320 6.09 -5.17 -46.86
CA GLY A 320 4.97 -4.37 -46.36
C GLY A 320 4.60 -3.20 -47.28
N ASN A 321 4.97 -3.27 -48.56
CA ASN A 321 4.64 -2.30 -49.59
C ASN A 321 3.97 -2.99 -50.78
N ILE A 322 3.17 -2.23 -51.52
CA ILE A 322 2.62 -2.58 -52.81
C ILE A 322 3.55 -2.02 -53.88
N ILE A 323 4.00 -2.87 -54.79
CA ILE A 323 4.95 -2.52 -55.85
C ILE A 323 4.25 -2.67 -57.18
N LEU A 324 4.14 -1.57 -57.93
CA LEU A 324 3.64 -1.56 -59.30
C LEU A 324 4.82 -1.37 -60.25
N ILE A 325 5.01 -2.30 -61.18
CA ILE A 325 5.99 -2.18 -62.26
C ILE A 325 5.22 -1.78 -63.52
N MET A 326 5.70 -0.75 -64.21
CA MET A 326 5.11 -0.23 -65.45
C MET A 326 5.80 -0.84 -66.68
N THR A 327 5.15 -0.76 -67.84
CA THR A 327 5.71 -1.22 -69.11
C THR A 327 6.97 -0.46 -69.54
N ASP A 328 7.15 0.78 -69.08
CA ASP A 328 8.34 1.61 -69.32
C ASP A 328 9.48 1.39 -68.31
N LYS A 329 9.43 0.30 -67.53
CA LYS A 329 10.38 -0.05 -66.45
C LYS A 329 10.41 0.94 -65.29
N SER A 330 9.48 1.90 -65.20
CA SER A 330 9.29 2.65 -63.96
C SER A 330 8.57 1.80 -62.92
N ALA A 331 8.85 2.05 -61.65
CA ALA A 331 8.26 1.32 -60.53
C ALA A 331 7.71 2.29 -59.47
N LEU A 332 6.60 1.93 -58.86
CA LEU A 332 5.97 2.69 -57.80
C LEU A 332 5.83 1.82 -56.55
N CYS A 333 6.36 2.31 -55.43
CA CYS A 333 6.30 1.62 -54.14
C CYS A 333 5.40 2.38 -53.18
N ILE A 334 4.22 1.81 -52.94
CA ILE A 334 3.17 2.39 -52.09
C ILE A 334 3.19 1.65 -50.74
N GLY A 335 3.43 2.38 -49.66
CA GLY A 335 3.41 1.86 -48.29
C GLY A 335 2.20 2.37 -47.50
N GLU A 336 1.73 1.56 -46.56
CA GLU A 336 0.70 1.98 -45.59
C GLU A 336 1.31 2.98 -44.60
N LYS A 337 0.57 4.07 -44.29
CA LYS A 337 0.94 5.01 -43.22
C LYS A 337 0.77 4.35 -41.85
N ASP A 338 1.47 4.90 -40.86
CA ASP A 338 1.33 4.49 -39.47
C ASP A 338 -0.09 4.72 -38.93
N MET A 339 -0.43 4.02 -37.85
CA MET A 339 -1.79 4.04 -37.29
C MET A 339 -2.17 5.43 -36.76
N GLU A 340 -1.24 6.15 -36.13
CA GLU A 340 -1.47 7.49 -35.58
C GLU A 340 -1.83 8.48 -36.69
N SER A 341 -1.05 8.53 -37.77
CA SER A 341 -1.35 9.35 -38.94
C SER A 341 -2.72 9.03 -39.54
N LYS A 342 -3.08 7.75 -39.65
CA LYS A 342 -4.41 7.33 -40.15
C LYS A 342 -5.54 7.79 -39.23
N LEU A 343 -5.38 7.64 -37.92
CA LEU A 343 -6.34 8.09 -36.92
C LEU A 343 -6.49 9.61 -36.93
N ASP A 344 -5.41 10.37 -37.00
CA ASP A 344 -5.45 11.83 -37.09
C ASP A 344 -6.18 12.34 -38.35
N MET A 345 -5.98 11.68 -39.49
CA MET A 345 -6.74 11.99 -40.71
C MET A 345 -8.24 11.73 -40.54
N LEU A 346 -8.61 10.67 -39.82
CA LEU A 346 -10.01 10.35 -39.52
C LEU A 346 -10.62 11.32 -38.51
N PHE A 347 -9.87 11.70 -37.47
CA PHE A 347 -10.29 12.66 -36.45
C PHE A 347 -10.50 14.05 -37.04
N LYS A 348 -9.60 14.54 -37.90
CA LYS A 348 -9.77 15.82 -38.61
C LYS A 348 -11.05 15.87 -39.46
N LYS A 349 -11.54 14.73 -39.94
CA LYS A 349 -12.78 14.61 -40.71
C LYS A 349 -13.99 14.17 -39.88
N ASN A 350 -13.85 14.07 -38.55
CA ASN A 350 -14.88 13.63 -37.60
C ASN A 350 -15.43 12.21 -37.86
N LEU A 351 -14.60 11.28 -38.37
CA LEU A 351 -14.99 9.91 -38.73
C LEU A 351 -14.57 8.89 -37.68
N TYR A 352 -15.09 9.06 -36.48
CA TYR A 352 -14.74 8.25 -35.32
C TYR A 352 -15.18 6.79 -35.42
N THR A 353 -16.34 6.50 -36.05
CA THR A 353 -16.81 5.12 -36.23
C THR A 353 -15.87 4.30 -37.12
N VAL A 354 -15.35 4.92 -38.18
CA VAL A 354 -14.32 4.31 -39.04
C VAL A 354 -13.01 4.13 -38.28
N ALA A 355 -12.63 5.09 -37.43
CA ALA A 355 -11.44 4.99 -36.59
C ALA A 355 -11.52 3.81 -35.61
N ILE A 356 -12.69 3.58 -34.98
CA ILE A 356 -12.92 2.44 -34.09
C ILE A 356 -12.80 1.12 -34.87
N ASN A 357 -13.46 1.00 -36.02
CA ASN A 357 -13.38 -0.21 -36.85
C ASN A 357 -11.96 -0.49 -37.34
N LEU A 358 -11.19 0.55 -37.67
CA LEU A 358 -9.79 0.44 -38.08
C LEU A 358 -8.94 -0.13 -36.96
N VAL A 359 -9.08 0.41 -35.74
CA VAL A 359 -8.34 -0.03 -34.54
C VAL A 359 -8.69 -1.47 -34.15
N GLN A 360 -9.98 -1.82 -34.18
CA GLN A 360 -10.45 -3.18 -33.91
C GLN A 360 -9.95 -4.18 -34.97
N THR A 361 -9.97 -3.80 -36.25
CA THR A 361 -9.53 -4.68 -37.34
C THR A 361 -8.03 -4.92 -37.33
N GLN A 362 -7.24 -3.91 -36.96
CA GLN A 362 -5.78 -4.01 -36.90
C GLN A 362 -5.28 -4.57 -35.55
N GLN A 363 -6.19 -5.03 -34.67
CA GLN A 363 -5.88 -5.53 -33.33
C GLN A 363 -4.94 -4.60 -32.56
N ALA A 364 -5.21 -3.29 -32.57
CA ALA A 364 -4.39 -2.37 -31.79
C ALA A 364 -4.61 -2.59 -30.29
N ASP A 365 -3.64 -2.13 -29.49
CA ASP A 365 -3.70 -2.24 -28.05
C ASP A 365 -4.99 -1.66 -27.47
N ALA A 366 -5.49 -2.27 -26.39
CA ALA A 366 -6.71 -1.83 -25.72
C ALA A 366 -6.61 -0.37 -25.23
N SER A 367 -5.39 0.10 -24.91
CA SER A 367 -5.09 1.50 -24.59
C SER A 367 -5.33 2.44 -25.78
N ALA A 368 -4.83 2.11 -26.97
CA ALA A 368 -5.05 2.89 -28.18
C ALA A 368 -6.54 2.95 -28.55
N THR A 369 -7.24 1.81 -28.39
CA THR A 369 -8.70 1.73 -28.56
C THR A 369 -9.44 2.66 -27.60
N ALA A 370 -9.06 2.65 -26.32
CA ALA A 370 -9.63 3.52 -25.31
C ALA A 370 -9.38 5.01 -25.61
N GLU A 371 -8.24 5.39 -26.19
CA GLU A 371 -7.97 6.76 -26.59
C GLU A 371 -8.88 7.23 -27.75
N VAL A 372 -9.10 6.36 -28.75
CA VAL A 372 -10.03 6.65 -29.85
C VAL A 372 -11.46 6.82 -29.32
N LEU A 373 -11.90 5.92 -28.43
CA LEU A 373 -13.21 6.00 -27.79
C LEU A 373 -13.36 7.24 -26.91
N ARG A 374 -12.30 7.65 -26.19
CA ARG A 374 -12.27 8.90 -25.42
C ARG A 374 -12.46 10.11 -26.35
N LYS A 375 -11.68 10.20 -27.44
CA LYS A 375 -11.79 11.28 -28.43
C LYS A 375 -13.18 11.31 -29.09
N TYR A 376 -13.78 10.15 -29.32
CA TYR A 376 -15.16 10.05 -29.83
C TYR A 376 -16.19 10.52 -28.80
N GLY A 377 -16.08 10.06 -27.55
CA GLY A 377 -16.91 10.52 -26.43
C GLY A 377 -16.82 12.02 -26.21
N ASP A 378 -15.61 12.60 -26.30
CA ASP A 378 -15.40 14.05 -26.17
C ASP A 378 -16.10 14.85 -27.28
N HIS A 379 -16.09 14.33 -28.50
CA HIS A 379 -16.80 14.93 -29.65
C HIS A 379 -18.31 14.86 -29.48
N LEU A 380 -18.83 13.70 -29.06
CA LEU A 380 -20.27 13.53 -28.78
C LEU A 380 -20.73 14.42 -27.62
N TYR A 381 -19.92 14.50 -26.56
CA TYR A 381 -20.17 15.39 -25.42
C TYR A 381 -20.22 16.87 -25.85
N SER A 382 -19.32 17.30 -26.76
CA SER A 382 -19.32 18.65 -27.33
C SER A 382 -20.54 18.92 -28.21
N LYS A 383 -21.11 17.88 -28.82
CA LYS A 383 -22.38 17.94 -29.58
C LYS A 383 -23.63 17.89 -28.71
N GLN A 384 -23.49 17.82 -27.38
CA GLN A 384 -24.58 17.66 -26.41
C GLN A 384 -25.32 16.30 -26.50
N ASP A 385 -24.71 15.30 -27.14
CA ASP A 385 -25.22 13.93 -27.17
C ASP A 385 -24.59 13.14 -26.01
N TYR A 386 -25.14 13.34 -24.80
CA TYR A 386 -24.53 12.87 -23.56
C TYR A 386 -24.68 11.37 -23.33
N ASP A 387 -25.77 10.78 -23.80
CA ASP A 387 -26.08 9.36 -23.57
C ASP A 387 -25.19 8.48 -24.43
N GLU A 388 -25.05 8.81 -25.72
CA GLU A 388 -24.11 8.14 -26.63
C GLU A 388 -22.66 8.40 -26.21
N ALA A 389 -22.32 9.63 -25.76
CA ALA A 389 -20.99 9.90 -25.22
C ALA A 389 -20.68 9.00 -24.03
N MET A 390 -21.65 8.81 -23.13
CA MET A 390 -21.48 7.95 -21.95
C MET A 390 -21.30 6.48 -22.34
N ALA A 391 -22.07 5.98 -23.31
CA ALA A 391 -21.90 4.64 -23.85
C ALA A 391 -20.45 4.41 -24.32
N GLN A 392 -19.83 5.39 -24.99
CA GLN A 392 -18.41 5.29 -25.39
C GLN A 392 -17.46 5.30 -24.18
N TYR A 393 -17.68 6.16 -23.19
CA TYR A 393 -16.84 6.21 -21.99
C TYR A 393 -16.89 4.91 -21.17
N ILE A 394 -18.04 4.21 -21.11
CA ILE A 394 -18.16 2.91 -20.42
C ILE A 394 -17.23 1.85 -21.03
N HIS A 395 -17.03 1.89 -22.36
CA HIS A 395 -16.09 1.00 -23.04
C HIS A 395 -14.62 1.33 -22.76
N THR A 396 -14.31 2.52 -22.22
CA THR A 396 -12.94 2.93 -21.84
C THR A 396 -12.53 2.53 -20.41
N ILE A 397 -13.47 1.98 -19.62
CA ILE A 397 -13.22 1.57 -18.24
C ILE A 397 -12.11 0.51 -18.19
N GLY A 398 -11.08 0.77 -17.38
CA GLY A 398 -9.87 -0.06 -17.23
C GLY A 398 -8.62 0.54 -17.87
N HIS A 399 -8.78 1.49 -18.80
CA HIS A 399 -7.66 2.17 -19.45
C HIS A 399 -7.71 3.69 -19.27
N LEU A 400 -8.90 4.28 -19.21
CA LEU A 400 -9.09 5.69 -18.90
C LEU A 400 -9.33 5.88 -17.39
N GLU A 401 -8.72 6.91 -16.82
CA GLU A 401 -8.94 7.27 -15.42
C GLU A 401 -10.40 7.72 -15.18
N PRO A 402 -11.15 7.10 -14.25
CA PRO A 402 -12.55 7.45 -13.98
C PRO A 402 -12.78 8.92 -13.64
N SER A 403 -11.81 9.56 -12.97
CA SER A 403 -11.80 10.98 -12.61
C SER A 403 -12.12 11.89 -13.81
N TYR A 404 -11.60 11.56 -15.00
CA TYR A 404 -11.82 12.34 -16.22
C TYR A 404 -13.29 12.39 -16.64
N VAL A 405 -13.97 11.25 -16.59
CA VAL A 405 -15.38 11.13 -16.96
C VAL A 405 -16.26 11.72 -15.86
N ILE A 406 -15.96 11.40 -14.60
CA ILE A 406 -16.73 11.90 -13.44
C ILE A 406 -16.75 13.43 -13.42
N GLN A 407 -15.60 14.10 -13.62
CA GLN A 407 -15.52 15.56 -13.64
C GLN A 407 -16.41 16.20 -14.73
N LYS A 408 -16.59 15.54 -15.88
CA LYS A 408 -17.46 16.04 -16.95
C LYS A 408 -18.96 15.87 -16.65
N PHE A 409 -19.34 14.89 -15.85
CA PHE A 409 -20.74 14.52 -15.61
C PHE A 409 -21.24 14.83 -14.18
N LEU A 410 -20.50 15.61 -13.39
CA LEU A 410 -20.88 16.05 -12.03
C LEU A 410 -22.11 17.00 -11.97
N ASP A 411 -22.57 17.52 -13.11
CA ASP A 411 -23.75 18.38 -13.17
C ASP A 411 -25.02 17.63 -12.70
N ALA A 412 -25.82 18.28 -11.84
CA ALA A 412 -27.04 17.73 -11.28
C ALA A 412 -28.06 17.31 -12.35
N GLN A 413 -28.06 17.95 -13.52
CA GLN A 413 -28.93 17.58 -14.64
C GLN A 413 -28.57 16.23 -15.28
N ARG A 414 -27.37 15.72 -15.03
CA ARG A 414 -26.79 14.53 -15.71
C ARG A 414 -26.48 13.39 -14.75
N ILE A 415 -27.07 13.44 -13.56
CA ILE A 415 -26.86 12.46 -12.51
C ILE A 415 -27.16 11.02 -12.97
N TYR A 416 -28.12 10.82 -13.90
CA TYR A 416 -28.42 9.51 -14.49
C TYR A 416 -27.23 8.94 -15.29
N ASN A 417 -26.57 9.76 -16.11
CA ASN A 417 -25.42 9.33 -16.90
C ASN A 417 -24.22 9.02 -16.01
N LEU A 418 -23.98 9.86 -14.99
CA LEU A 418 -22.95 9.60 -13.99
C LEU A 418 -23.24 8.30 -13.22
N THR A 419 -24.50 8.06 -12.85
CA THR A 419 -24.93 6.84 -12.14
C THR A 419 -24.65 5.61 -13.00
N ASN A 420 -25.04 5.62 -14.28
CA ASN A 420 -24.79 4.52 -15.21
C ASN A 420 -23.28 4.22 -15.38
N TYR A 421 -22.44 5.25 -15.44
CA TYR A 421 -20.99 5.07 -15.48
C TYR A 421 -20.44 4.39 -14.22
N LEU A 422 -20.87 4.86 -13.04
CA LEU A 422 -20.43 4.34 -11.75
C LEU A 422 -20.94 2.91 -11.49
N GLU A 423 -22.16 2.57 -11.95
CA GLU A 423 -22.71 1.22 -11.94
C GLU A 423 -21.81 0.26 -12.75
N ASN A 424 -21.53 0.60 -14.02
CA ASN A 424 -20.64 -0.20 -14.88
C ASN A 424 -19.20 -0.30 -14.34
N LEU A 425 -18.70 0.75 -13.68
CA LEU A 425 -17.38 0.74 -13.02
C LEU A 425 -17.35 -0.25 -11.86
N HIS A 426 -18.45 -0.34 -11.11
CA HIS A 426 -18.60 -1.26 -9.98
C HIS A 426 -18.82 -2.71 -10.45
N GLU A 427 -19.58 -2.94 -11.52
CA GLU A 427 -19.74 -4.26 -12.15
C GLU A 427 -18.40 -4.84 -12.62
N LYS A 428 -17.51 -4.00 -13.15
CA LYS A 428 -16.16 -4.40 -13.56
C LYS A 428 -15.17 -4.54 -12.39
N GLY A 429 -15.57 -4.25 -11.15
CA GLY A 429 -14.72 -4.37 -9.97
C GLY A 429 -13.58 -3.34 -9.86
N LEU A 430 -13.64 -2.25 -10.64
CA LEU A 430 -12.59 -1.21 -10.70
C LEU A 430 -12.99 0.06 -9.92
N ALA A 431 -14.09 0.01 -9.16
CA ALA A 431 -14.55 1.12 -8.34
C ALA A 431 -13.70 1.28 -7.08
N SER A 432 -13.34 2.52 -6.75
CA SER A 432 -12.70 2.88 -5.47
C SER A 432 -13.76 3.19 -4.41
N LYS A 433 -13.34 3.29 -3.14
CA LYS A 433 -14.23 3.68 -2.03
C LYS A 433 -14.90 5.04 -2.26
N ASP A 434 -14.20 5.97 -2.90
CA ASP A 434 -14.73 7.30 -3.26
C ASP A 434 -15.79 7.21 -4.36
N HIS A 435 -15.56 6.38 -5.38
CA HIS A 435 -16.54 6.14 -6.45
C HIS A 435 -17.82 5.52 -5.91
N THR A 436 -17.70 4.58 -4.97
CA THR A 436 -18.85 3.96 -4.32
C THR A 436 -19.65 4.96 -3.47
N THR A 437 -18.94 5.87 -2.79
CA THR A 437 -19.56 6.95 -2.01
C THR A 437 -20.30 7.93 -2.92
N LEU A 438 -19.72 8.28 -4.08
CA LEU A 438 -20.36 9.13 -5.07
C LEU A 438 -21.61 8.45 -5.66
N LEU A 439 -21.56 7.14 -5.91
CA LEU A 439 -22.72 6.37 -6.37
C LEU A 439 -23.86 6.40 -5.33
N LEU A 440 -23.54 6.24 -4.04
CA LEU A 440 -24.51 6.34 -2.95
C LEU A 440 -25.16 7.73 -2.87
N ASN A 441 -24.35 8.78 -3.04
CA ASN A 441 -24.83 10.16 -3.13
C ASN A 441 -25.75 10.36 -4.35
N CYS A 442 -25.48 9.66 -5.46
CA CYS A 442 -26.34 9.71 -6.65
C CYS A 442 -27.69 9.03 -6.38
N TYR A 443 -27.71 7.83 -5.79
CA TYR A 443 -28.96 7.13 -5.45
C TYR A 443 -29.83 7.91 -4.47
N THR A 444 -29.23 8.48 -3.43
CA THR A 444 -29.98 9.28 -2.43
C THR A 444 -30.58 10.55 -3.03
N LYS A 445 -29.86 11.23 -3.94
CA LYS A 445 -30.38 12.40 -4.68
C LYS A 445 -31.47 12.03 -5.69
N LEU A 446 -31.33 10.89 -6.36
CA LEU A 446 -32.32 10.36 -7.31
C LEU A 446 -33.58 9.80 -6.62
N LYS A 447 -33.54 9.59 -5.29
CA LYS A 447 -34.59 8.92 -4.50
C LYS A 447 -34.93 7.53 -5.01
N ASP A 448 -33.95 6.84 -5.59
CA ASP A 448 -34.10 5.46 -6.06
C ASP A 448 -33.88 4.49 -4.88
N VAL A 449 -34.97 4.25 -4.14
CA VAL A 449 -34.96 3.44 -2.92
C VAL A 449 -34.74 1.95 -3.24
N GLU A 450 -35.15 1.48 -4.41
CA GLU A 450 -35.01 0.07 -4.79
C GLU A 450 -33.55 -0.26 -5.08
N LYS A 451 -32.88 0.52 -5.93
CA LYS A 451 -31.44 0.33 -6.20
C LYS A 451 -30.59 0.53 -4.96
N LEU A 452 -30.93 1.50 -4.11
CA LEU A 452 -30.25 1.71 -2.83
C LEU A 452 -30.39 0.48 -1.91
N ASN A 453 -31.59 -0.12 -1.86
CA ASN A 453 -31.82 -1.34 -1.09
C ASN A 453 -31.03 -2.52 -1.63
N VAL A 454 -31.04 -2.74 -2.95
CA VAL A 454 -30.23 -3.79 -3.58
C VAL A 454 -28.75 -3.57 -3.30
N PHE A 455 -28.28 -2.33 -3.39
CA PHE A 455 -26.87 -1.98 -3.17
C PHE A 455 -26.42 -2.20 -1.72
N ILE A 456 -27.27 -1.91 -0.74
CA ILE A 456 -26.95 -2.04 0.70
C ILE A 456 -27.18 -3.46 1.21
N LYS A 457 -28.24 -4.13 0.73
CA LYS A 457 -28.71 -5.44 1.23
C LYS A 457 -28.21 -6.62 0.42
N SER A 458 -27.62 -6.42 -0.78
CA SER A 458 -27.06 -7.53 -1.54
C SER A 458 -26.02 -8.29 -0.70
N GLU A 459 -26.22 -9.60 -0.63
CA GLU A 459 -25.38 -10.54 0.10
C GLU A 459 -24.21 -10.97 -0.77
N ASP A 460 -23.30 -10.04 -1.11
CA ASP A 460 -22.00 -10.43 -1.63
C ASP A 460 -21.01 -10.55 -0.47
N GLY A 461 -20.65 -11.81 -0.20
CA GLY A 461 -20.07 -12.28 1.04
C GLY A 461 -18.66 -11.79 1.38
N VAL A 462 -18.34 -12.03 2.64
CA VAL A 462 -16.99 -12.15 3.21
C VAL A 462 -16.09 -10.91 3.04
N GLY A 463 -16.16 -10.02 4.03
CA GLY A 463 -14.96 -9.35 4.54
C GLY A 463 -14.43 -8.16 3.75
N GLU A 464 -15.27 -7.20 3.37
CA GLU A 464 -14.98 -5.75 3.38
C GLU A 464 -16.20 -5.02 2.81
N HIS A 465 -16.69 -4.00 3.50
CA HIS A 465 -17.70 -3.12 2.90
C HIS A 465 -17.05 -2.39 1.70
N LYS A 466 -17.60 -2.55 0.49
CA LYS A 466 -17.11 -1.89 -0.75
C LYS A 466 -17.25 -0.35 -0.74
N PHE A 467 -17.79 0.21 0.33
CA PHE A 467 -18.01 1.64 0.55
C PHE A 467 -17.50 2.06 1.93
N ASP A 468 -17.21 3.35 2.08
CA ASP A 468 -16.96 3.91 3.40
C ASP A 468 -18.24 3.88 4.24
N VAL A 469 -18.25 3.00 5.23
CA VAL A 469 -19.36 2.79 6.16
C VAL A 469 -19.73 4.08 6.87
N GLU A 470 -18.75 4.89 7.27
CA GLU A 470 -19.02 6.11 8.04
C GLU A 470 -19.69 7.17 7.17
N THR A 471 -19.15 7.41 5.96
CA THR A 471 -19.78 8.33 5.03
C THR A 471 -21.15 7.84 4.58
N ALA A 472 -21.33 6.53 4.35
CA ALA A 472 -22.63 5.97 3.99
C ALA A 472 -23.69 6.18 5.08
N ILE A 473 -23.33 5.99 6.35
CA ILE A 473 -24.22 6.27 7.49
C ILE A 473 -24.60 7.76 7.51
N ARG A 474 -23.61 8.66 7.39
CA ARG A 474 -23.83 10.11 7.42
C ARG A 474 -24.73 10.58 6.27
N VAL A 475 -24.48 10.10 5.05
CA VAL A 475 -25.26 10.45 3.85
C VAL A 475 -26.69 9.94 3.98
N CYS A 476 -26.88 8.68 4.36
CA CYS A 476 -28.22 8.12 4.57
C CYS A 476 -28.97 8.85 5.69
N ARG A 477 -28.31 9.20 6.80
CA ARG A 477 -28.90 9.97 7.91
C ARG A 477 -29.30 11.38 7.46
N ALA A 478 -28.43 12.09 6.72
CA ALA A 478 -28.72 13.43 6.21
C ALA A 478 -29.84 13.46 5.16
N ALA A 479 -30.03 12.36 4.42
CA ALA A 479 -31.10 12.19 3.46
C ALA A 479 -32.40 11.60 4.07
N ASN A 480 -32.50 11.52 5.41
CA ASN A 480 -33.63 10.96 6.19
C ASN A 480 -33.91 9.46 5.96
N TYR A 481 -32.95 8.69 5.45
CA TYR A 481 -33.04 7.23 5.34
C TYR A 481 -32.49 6.53 6.59
N HIS A 482 -33.06 6.85 7.77
CA HIS A 482 -32.58 6.37 9.07
C HIS A 482 -32.54 4.84 9.18
N GLU A 483 -33.53 4.13 8.64
CA GLU A 483 -33.59 2.66 8.62
C GLU A 483 -32.43 2.03 7.80
N HIS A 484 -32.03 2.66 6.70
CA HIS A 484 -30.93 2.17 5.87
C HIS A 484 -29.58 2.46 6.54
N ALA A 485 -29.43 3.64 7.16
CA ALA A 485 -28.26 3.98 7.96
C ALA A 485 -28.11 3.03 9.17
N MET A 486 -29.22 2.71 9.83
CA MET A 486 -29.28 1.74 10.93
C MET A 486 -28.86 0.34 10.49
N TYR A 487 -29.37 -0.14 9.35
CA TYR A 487 -28.98 -1.45 8.80
C TYR A 487 -27.47 -1.52 8.49
N VAL A 488 -26.92 -0.48 7.83
CA VAL A 488 -25.48 -0.39 7.53
C VAL A 488 -24.64 -0.40 8.81
N ALA A 489 -25.02 0.40 9.81
CA ALA A 489 -24.31 0.49 11.09
C ALA A 489 -24.30 -0.86 11.83
N LYS A 490 -25.44 -1.56 11.86
CA LYS A 490 -25.56 -2.89 12.49
C LYS A 490 -24.70 -3.95 11.78
N LYS A 491 -24.74 -3.99 10.45
CA LYS A 491 -23.99 -4.97 9.64
C LYS A 491 -22.47 -4.73 9.73
N ALA A 492 -22.04 -3.49 9.83
CA ALA A 492 -20.63 -3.11 9.93
C ALA A 492 -20.03 -3.19 11.35
N GLY A 493 -20.82 -3.60 12.35
CA GLY A 493 -20.37 -3.64 13.75
C GLY A 493 -20.02 -2.27 14.32
N ARG A 494 -20.58 -1.18 13.77
CA ARG A 494 -20.39 0.19 14.27
C ARG A 494 -21.45 0.50 15.32
N HIS A 495 -21.25 -0.04 16.52
CA HIS A 495 -22.22 0.01 17.62
C HIS A 495 -22.58 1.44 18.05
N GLU A 496 -21.60 2.34 18.09
CA GLU A 496 -21.79 3.77 18.44
C GLU A 496 -22.79 4.45 17.51
N TRP A 497 -22.60 4.33 16.19
CA TRP A 497 -23.48 4.93 15.20
C TRP A 497 -24.88 4.30 15.21
N TYR A 498 -24.97 2.99 15.39
CA TYR A 498 -26.26 2.29 15.49
C TYR A 498 -27.08 2.78 16.69
N LEU A 499 -26.44 2.87 17.86
CA LEU A 499 -27.08 3.36 19.08
C LEU A 499 -27.42 4.85 19.00
N LYS A 500 -26.55 5.66 18.39
CA LYS A 500 -26.82 7.08 18.15
C LYS A 500 -28.08 7.29 17.32
N ILE A 501 -28.24 6.53 16.22
CA ILE A 501 -29.44 6.61 15.38
C ILE A 501 -30.68 6.15 16.16
N LEU A 502 -30.58 5.07 16.94
CA LEU A 502 -31.71 4.56 17.73
C LEU A 502 -32.15 5.53 18.84
N LEU A 503 -31.20 6.17 19.52
CA LEU A 503 -31.46 7.01 20.70
C LEU A 503 -31.80 8.45 20.33
N GLU A 504 -31.11 9.05 19.36
CA GLU A 504 -31.31 10.46 18.97
C GLU A 504 -32.37 10.62 17.87
N ASP A 505 -32.38 9.76 16.84
CA ASP A 505 -33.25 9.95 15.66
C ASP A 505 -34.56 9.17 15.75
N LEU A 506 -34.51 7.90 16.22
CA LEU A 506 -35.66 6.99 16.21
C LEU A 506 -36.39 6.88 17.57
N GLY A 507 -35.76 7.28 18.67
CA GLY A 507 -36.33 7.22 20.02
C GLY A 507 -36.68 5.80 20.51
N ARG A 508 -36.02 4.76 19.98
CA ARG A 508 -36.29 3.34 20.30
C ARG A 508 -35.40 2.84 21.45
N TYR A 509 -35.67 3.33 22.66
CA TYR A 509 -34.84 3.06 23.85
C TYR A 509 -34.81 1.58 24.26
N ASP A 510 -35.92 0.85 24.14
CA ASP A 510 -35.99 -0.56 24.53
C ASP A 510 -35.10 -1.45 23.63
N GLU A 511 -35.05 -1.17 22.33
CA GLU A 511 -34.17 -1.87 21.39
C GLU A 511 -32.70 -1.50 21.58
N ALA A 512 -32.42 -0.24 21.94
CA ALA A 512 -31.07 0.18 22.29
C ALA A 512 -30.57 -0.57 23.54
N LEU A 513 -31.40 -0.73 24.58
CA LEU A 513 -31.06 -1.47 25.80
C LEU A 513 -30.89 -2.98 25.55
N GLN A 514 -31.74 -3.58 24.71
CA GLN A 514 -31.58 -4.97 24.27
C GLN A 514 -30.29 -5.16 23.46
N TYR A 515 -29.98 -4.21 22.59
CA TYR A 515 -28.75 -4.26 21.79
C TYR A 515 -27.51 -4.12 22.68
N ILE A 516 -27.45 -3.11 23.56
CA ILE A 516 -26.37 -2.95 24.55
C ILE A 516 -26.21 -4.22 25.39
N SER A 517 -27.31 -4.87 25.74
CA SER A 517 -27.28 -6.14 26.47
C SER A 517 -26.72 -7.33 25.71
N SER A 518 -26.67 -7.25 24.39
CA SER A 518 -26.09 -8.29 23.51
C SER A 518 -24.63 -8.02 23.14
N LEU A 519 -24.09 -6.85 23.48
CA LEU A 519 -22.70 -6.47 23.22
C LEU A 519 -21.73 -7.07 24.24
N GLU A 520 -20.46 -7.16 23.86
CA GLU A 520 -19.38 -7.54 24.77
C GLU A 520 -19.26 -6.52 25.92
N PRO A 521 -18.95 -6.95 27.16
CA PRO A 521 -18.91 -6.07 28.34
C PRO A 521 -18.03 -4.81 28.19
N SER A 522 -16.93 -4.90 27.44
CA SER A 522 -16.04 -3.78 27.15
C SER A 522 -16.71 -2.69 26.31
N GLN A 523 -17.39 -3.08 25.23
CA GLN A 523 -18.11 -2.17 24.32
C GLN A 523 -19.40 -1.64 24.95
N ALA A 524 -20.10 -2.48 25.72
CA ALA A 524 -21.26 -2.07 26.49
C ALA A 524 -20.87 -1.00 27.55
N GLY A 525 -19.71 -1.12 28.19
CA GLY A 525 -19.21 -0.12 29.14
C GLY A 525 -18.98 1.26 28.51
N VAL A 526 -18.29 1.31 27.35
CA VAL A 526 -18.03 2.58 26.64
C VAL A 526 -19.33 3.23 26.17
N THR A 527 -20.23 2.45 25.57
CA THR A 527 -21.51 2.97 25.07
C THR A 527 -22.43 3.47 26.18
N VAL A 528 -22.47 2.78 27.32
CA VAL A 528 -23.23 3.25 28.50
C VAL A 528 -22.60 4.50 29.11
N LYS A 529 -21.28 4.69 29.03
CA LYS A 529 -20.63 5.94 29.48
C LYS A 529 -21.05 7.16 28.66
N GLU A 530 -21.22 7.00 27.35
CA GLU A 530 -21.64 8.09 26.45
C GLU A 530 -23.15 8.36 26.51
N TYR A 531 -23.96 7.31 26.40
CA TYR A 531 -25.42 7.43 26.24
C TYR A 531 -26.20 7.18 27.53
N GLY A 532 -25.53 6.78 28.61
CA GLY A 532 -26.16 6.42 29.87
C GLY A 532 -27.00 7.54 30.47
N LYS A 533 -26.65 8.81 30.25
CA LYS A 533 -27.43 9.95 30.78
C LYS A 533 -28.85 9.93 30.25
N ILE A 534 -29.00 9.73 28.94
CA ILE A 534 -30.28 9.63 28.23
C ILE A 534 -31.04 8.36 28.67
N LEU A 535 -30.31 7.25 28.84
CA LEU A 535 -30.91 5.98 29.27
C LEU A 535 -31.41 6.02 30.72
N ILE A 536 -30.71 6.69 31.63
CA ILE A 536 -31.13 6.87 33.03
C ILE A 536 -32.32 7.83 33.12
N GLU A 537 -32.36 8.88 32.30
CA GLU A 537 -33.47 9.83 32.26
C GLU A 537 -34.79 9.14 31.88
N HIS A 538 -34.76 8.24 30.89
CA HIS A 538 -35.97 7.56 30.41
C HIS A 538 -36.25 6.21 31.09
N LYS A 539 -35.23 5.39 31.39
CA LYS A 539 -35.33 4.00 31.90
C LYS A 539 -34.26 3.68 32.96
N PRO A 540 -34.37 4.25 34.18
CA PRO A 540 -33.33 4.11 35.21
C PRO A 540 -33.16 2.68 35.74
N ALA A 541 -34.25 1.94 35.97
CA ALA A 541 -34.18 0.59 36.55
C ALA A 541 -33.50 -0.43 35.61
N GLU A 542 -33.83 -0.38 34.33
CA GLU A 542 -33.26 -1.26 33.30
C GLU A 542 -31.78 -0.92 33.07
N THR A 543 -31.43 0.37 33.07
CA THR A 543 -30.04 0.84 32.93
C THR A 543 -29.17 0.45 34.13
N ILE A 544 -29.69 0.58 35.37
CA ILE A 544 -28.99 0.14 36.59
C ILE A 544 -28.74 -1.37 36.55
N ASN A 545 -29.69 -2.18 36.06
CA ASN A 545 -29.48 -3.62 35.93
C ASN A 545 -28.36 -3.96 34.95
N ILE A 546 -28.24 -3.23 33.83
CA ILE A 546 -27.14 -3.40 32.88
C ILE A 546 -25.82 -2.98 33.51
N LEU A 547 -25.75 -1.84 34.21
CA LEU A 547 -24.55 -1.38 34.92
C LEU A 547 -24.11 -2.38 35.99
N MET A 548 -25.06 -2.91 36.77
CA MET A 548 -24.79 -3.96 37.75
C MET A 548 -24.20 -5.19 37.09
N ARG A 549 -24.74 -5.61 35.95
CA ARG A 549 -24.27 -6.75 35.18
C ARG A 549 -22.83 -6.52 34.68
N LEU A 550 -22.54 -5.36 34.09
CA LEU A 550 -21.20 -4.97 33.61
C LEU A 550 -20.16 -4.92 34.73
N CYS A 551 -20.56 -4.55 35.95
CA CYS A 551 -19.65 -4.47 37.09
C CYS A 551 -19.57 -5.78 37.92
N THR A 552 -20.39 -6.81 37.62
CA THR A 552 -20.44 -8.05 38.43
C THR A 552 -20.29 -9.38 37.66
N GLU A 553 -20.44 -9.42 36.33
CA GLU A 553 -20.53 -10.69 35.58
C GLU A 553 -19.29 -11.59 35.63
N ASP A 554 -18.05 -11.07 35.73
CA ASP A 554 -16.87 -11.94 35.85
C ASP A 554 -16.76 -12.64 37.21
N ILE A 555 -17.45 -12.16 38.25
CA ILE A 555 -17.36 -12.74 39.60
C ILE A 555 -18.06 -14.12 39.67
N GLU A 556 -19.10 -14.34 38.85
CA GLU A 556 -19.79 -15.63 38.78
C GLU A 556 -19.04 -16.66 37.91
N LEU A 557 -18.35 -16.22 36.86
CA LEU A 557 -17.51 -17.08 36.01
C LEU A 557 -16.19 -17.45 36.72
N ALA A 558 -15.60 -16.52 37.48
CA ALA A 558 -14.38 -16.76 38.26
C ALA A 558 -14.54 -17.82 39.36
N LYS A 559 -15.74 -18.04 39.89
CA LYS A 559 -16.02 -19.11 40.86
C LYS A 559 -16.11 -20.51 40.24
N ARG A 560 -16.22 -20.64 38.90
CA ARG A 560 -16.32 -21.94 38.21
C ARG A 560 -15.02 -22.42 37.56
N VAL A 561 -14.03 -21.55 37.36
CA VAL A 561 -12.79 -21.91 36.64
C VAL A 561 -11.56 -21.65 37.52
N THR A 562 -11.46 -22.35 38.64
CA THR A 562 -10.15 -22.57 39.28
C THR A 562 -9.41 -23.65 38.51
N SER A 563 -8.74 -23.29 37.41
CA SER A 563 -7.50 -23.91 36.88
C SER A 563 -7.27 -23.52 35.42
N ASN A 564 -6.68 -22.34 35.19
CA ASN A 564 -5.52 -22.13 34.31
C ASN A 564 -5.35 -20.63 34.03
N GLY A 565 -4.13 -20.14 34.27
CA GLY A 565 -3.78 -18.73 34.13
C GLY A 565 -3.86 -18.23 32.68
N GLY A 566 -4.50 -17.08 32.51
CA GLY A 566 -4.52 -16.28 31.28
C GLY A 566 -5.39 -15.04 31.49
N TYR A 567 -4.75 -13.87 31.56
CA TYR A 567 -5.29 -12.50 31.52
C TYR A 567 -6.72 -12.28 32.06
N LEU A 568 -6.84 -11.83 33.31
CA LEU A 568 -8.06 -11.22 33.84
C LEU A 568 -8.36 -9.92 33.06
N SER A 569 -9.44 -9.89 32.28
CA SER A 569 -10.03 -8.64 31.81
C SER A 569 -10.50 -7.83 33.02
N MET A 570 -9.92 -6.65 33.23
CA MET A 570 -10.37 -5.77 34.32
C MET A 570 -11.81 -5.32 34.03
N LEU A 571 -12.74 -5.72 34.89
CA LEU A 571 -14.10 -5.18 34.91
C LEU A 571 -14.06 -3.65 35.06
N PRO A 572 -14.93 -2.89 34.37
CA PRO A 572 -15.03 -1.45 34.53
C PRO A 572 -15.43 -1.09 35.97
N SER A 573 -14.78 -0.06 36.53
CA SER A 573 -15.04 0.36 37.91
C SER A 573 -16.41 1.05 37.97
N PRO A 574 -17.22 0.83 39.02
CA PRO A 574 -18.44 1.60 39.27
C PRO A 574 -18.21 3.11 39.27
N VAL A 575 -16.99 3.53 39.62
CA VAL A 575 -16.56 4.95 39.67
C VAL A 575 -16.56 5.59 38.28
N ASP A 576 -16.34 4.81 37.22
CA ASP A 576 -16.33 5.30 35.83
C ASP A 576 -17.71 5.81 35.37
N PHE A 577 -18.77 5.39 36.07
CA PHE A 577 -20.17 5.66 35.72
C PHE A 577 -20.84 6.72 36.61
N LEU A 578 -20.16 7.26 37.63
CA LEU A 578 -20.74 8.28 38.54
C LEU A 578 -21.29 9.49 37.79
N ASN A 579 -20.59 9.93 36.74
CA ASN A 579 -20.97 11.08 35.90
C ASN A 579 -22.30 10.90 35.15
N ILE A 580 -22.82 9.68 35.05
CA ILE A 580 -24.11 9.40 34.42
C ILE A 580 -25.26 9.86 35.34
N PHE A 581 -25.05 9.81 36.66
CA PHE A 581 -26.08 10.04 37.65
C PHE A 581 -26.08 11.46 38.23
N ILE A 582 -25.38 12.43 37.62
CA ILE A 582 -25.23 13.82 38.14
C ILE A 582 -26.58 14.47 38.49
N HIS A 583 -27.64 14.18 37.71
CA HIS A 583 -28.98 14.72 37.92
C HIS A 583 -29.92 13.76 38.69
N HIS A 584 -29.42 12.58 39.09
CA HIS A 584 -30.19 11.51 39.72
C HIS A 584 -29.42 10.85 40.90
N PRO A 585 -29.17 11.59 41.99
CA PRO A 585 -28.37 11.12 43.13
C PRO A 585 -29.00 9.94 43.89
N GLN A 586 -30.32 9.78 43.84
CA GLN A 586 -31.01 8.61 44.43
C GLN A 586 -30.72 7.34 43.63
N SER A 587 -30.77 7.41 42.30
CA SER A 587 -30.40 6.29 41.42
C SER A 587 -28.92 5.93 41.57
N LEU A 588 -28.05 6.90 41.88
CA LEU A 588 -26.64 6.66 42.18
C LEU A 588 -26.46 5.90 43.50
N MET A 589 -27.17 6.35 44.55
CA MET A 589 -27.17 5.69 45.86
C MET A 589 -27.66 4.24 45.72
N ASP A 590 -28.77 4.01 45.03
CA ASP A 590 -29.31 2.68 44.77
C ASP A 590 -28.33 1.77 44.01
N PHE A 591 -27.58 2.33 43.06
CA PHE A 591 -26.56 1.61 42.30
C PHE A 591 -25.37 1.21 43.19
N LEU A 592 -24.83 2.16 43.95
CA LEU A 592 -23.67 1.93 44.82
C LEU A 592 -24.00 1.00 46.00
N GLU A 593 -25.17 1.13 46.63
CA GLU A 593 -25.62 0.22 47.69
C GLU A 593 -25.74 -1.22 47.17
N LYS A 594 -26.43 -1.42 46.03
CA LYS A 594 -26.57 -2.74 45.39
C LYS A 594 -25.22 -3.32 44.96
N TYR A 595 -24.27 -2.48 44.57
CA TYR A 595 -22.92 -2.91 44.24
C TYR A 595 -22.14 -3.38 45.48
N THR A 596 -22.14 -2.58 46.55
CA THR A 596 -21.44 -2.94 47.81
C THR A 596 -22.03 -4.17 48.50
N ASP A 597 -23.34 -4.41 48.36
CA ASP A 597 -23.98 -5.63 48.88
C ASP A 597 -23.53 -6.90 48.15
N LYS A 598 -23.23 -6.78 46.84
CA LYS A 598 -22.81 -7.91 46.00
C LYS A 598 -21.30 -8.13 45.98
N VAL A 599 -20.51 -7.07 46.03
CA VAL A 599 -19.04 -7.10 45.88
C VAL A 599 -18.39 -6.52 47.12
N LYS A 600 -17.78 -7.39 47.94
CA LYS A 600 -17.15 -7.01 49.22
C LYS A 600 -15.70 -6.53 49.08
N ASP A 601 -14.97 -7.06 48.10
CA ASP A 601 -13.55 -6.76 47.86
C ASP A 601 -13.41 -6.11 46.47
N SER A 602 -13.50 -4.78 46.40
CA SER A 602 -13.36 -4.02 45.15
C SER A 602 -12.10 -3.16 45.17
N PRO A 603 -11.33 -3.07 44.07
CA PRO A 603 -10.15 -2.19 44.02
C PRO A 603 -10.50 -0.69 44.13
N ALA A 604 -11.74 -0.30 43.76
CA ALA A 604 -12.24 1.07 43.86
C ALA A 604 -13.03 1.33 45.16
N GLN A 605 -12.88 0.46 46.16
CA GLN A 605 -13.67 0.51 47.39
C GLN A 605 -13.53 1.85 48.11
N VAL A 606 -12.32 2.43 48.18
CA VAL A 606 -12.05 3.73 48.81
C VAL A 606 -12.89 4.85 48.18
N GLU A 607 -12.91 4.93 46.85
CA GLU A 607 -13.63 5.96 46.10
C GLU A 607 -15.15 5.80 46.25
N ILE A 608 -15.65 4.55 46.20
CA ILE A 608 -17.06 4.24 46.43
C ILE A 608 -17.48 4.63 47.85
N HIS A 609 -16.65 4.32 48.85
CA HIS A 609 -16.92 4.68 50.25
C HIS A 609 -16.90 6.19 50.44
N ASN A 610 -15.98 6.92 49.81
CA ASN A 610 -15.95 8.38 49.83
C ASN A 610 -17.22 9.00 49.25
N THR A 611 -17.65 8.54 48.06
CA THR A 611 -18.89 9.03 47.42
C THR A 611 -20.13 8.65 48.25
N LEU A 612 -20.17 7.45 48.83
CA LEU A 612 -21.25 7.06 49.73
C LEU A 612 -21.25 7.89 51.03
N LEU A 613 -20.09 8.20 51.62
CA LEU A 613 -19.99 9.08 52.79
C LEU A 613 -20.49 10.49 52.47
N GLU A 614 -20.16 11.02 51.31
CA GLU A 614 -20.68 12.31 50.84
C GLU A 614 -22.21 12.29 50.65
N LEU A 615 -22.75 11.22 50.04
CA LEU A 615 -24.19 11.03 49.87
C LEU A 615 -24.94 10.77 51.20
N TYR A 616 -24.30 10.12 52.17
CA TYR A 616 -24.87 9.85 53.49
C TYR A 616 -24.82 11.07 54.43
N LEU A 617 -23.77 11.89 54.36
CA LEU A 617 -23.56 13.02 55.26
C LEU A 617 -24.13 14.35 54.72
N SER A 618 -24.39 14.45 53.41
CA SER A 618 -24.98 15.65 52.78
C SER A 618 -26.42 15.92 53.26
N ILE A 619 -26.68 17.20 53.56
CA ILE A 619 -27.98 17.68 54.08
C ILE A 619 -29.01 17.80 52.94
N ASP A 620 -28.60 18.38 51.80
CA ASP A 620 -29.40 18.48 50.58
C ASP A 620 -28.74 17.65 49.47
N LEU A 621 -29.50 16.79 48.78
CA LEU A 621 -29.03 15.96 47.65
C LEU A 621 -28.72 16.78 46.38
N ASN A 622 -28.37 18.06 46.52
CA ASN A 622 -27.97 18.94 45.42
C ASN A 622 -26.45 18.96 45.32
N PHE A 623 -25.92 18.21 44.36
CA PHE A 623 -24.49 18.15 44.04
C PHE A 623 -23.94 19.53 43.63
N PRO A 624 -22.96 20.14 44.34
CA PRO A 624 -22.07 21.13 43.77
C PRO A 624 -20.87 20.38 43.18
N SER A 625 -20.68 20.45 41.87
CA SER A 625 -19.61 19.75 41.14
C SER A 625 -18.22 19.95 41.79
N ILE A 626 -17.61 18.88 42.28
CA ILE A 626 -16.16 18.79 42.51
C ILE A 626 -15.59 17.74 41.55
N SER A 627 -15.18 18.22 40.39
CA SER A 627 -14.14 17.59 39.57
C SER A 627 -13.58 18.62 38.58
N GLN A 628 -13.06 19.74 39.10
CA GLN A 628 -12.17 20.65 38.36
C GLN A 628 -11.47 21.63 39.32
N VAL A 629 -10.47 21.14 40.05
CA VAL A 629 -9.40 22.01 40.57
C VAL A 629 -8.07 21.33 40.33
N ASN A 630 -7.59 21.48 39.10
CA ASN A 630 -6.17 21.48 38.80
C ASN A 630 -5.91 22.72 37.94
N ASN A 631 -5.62 23.83 38.62
CA ASN A 631 -4.77 24.95 38.19
C ASN A 631 -5.04 26.14 39.13
N GLY A 632 -3.97 26.62 39.76
CA GLY A 632 -4.03 27.67 40.76
C GLY A 632 -4.70 28.95 40.25
N THR A 633 -5.54 29.53 41.09
CA THR A 633 -5.79 30.98 41.20
C THR A 633 -6.64 31.21 42.47
N ASP A 634 -6.20 32.15 43.29
CA ASP A 634 -6.83 32.59 44.53
C ASP A 634 -8.31 32.96 44.35
N PHE A 635 -9.20 32.49 45.24
CA PHE A 635 -10.50 33.13 45.44
C PHE A 635 -10.95 33.16 46.91
N ASN A 636 -11.09 34.40 47.39
CA ASN A 636 -11.64 34.84 48.67
C ASN A 636 -13.00 34.24 49.02
N ILE A 637 -13.12 33.63 50.21
CA ILE A 637 -14.40 33.30 50.84
C ILE A 637 -14.81 34.48 51.74
N LYS A 638 -15.76 35.30 51.26
CA LYS A 638 -16.56 36.18 52.12
C LYS A 638 -17.81 35.43 52.56
N ALA A 639 -17.92 35.24 53.87
CA ALA A 639 -19.12 34.79 54.55
C ALA A 639 -20.36 35.59 54.12
N ARG A 640 -21.43 34.88 53.74
CA ARG A 640 -22.77 35.45 53.63
C ARG A 640 -23.62 34.94 54.78
N THR A 641 -23.87 35.86 55.69
CA THR A 641 -24.82 35.83 56.79
C THR A 641 -26.25 35.58 56.31
N ALA A 642 -26.96 34.77 57.10
CA ALA A 642 -28.39 34.51 56.98
C ALA A 642 -29.23 35.78 57.12
N SER A 643 -30.31 35.89 56.33
CA SER A 643 -31.46 36.73 56.69
C SER A 643 -32.76 36.09 56.20
N ASN A 644 -33.77 36.20 57.07
CA ASN A 644 -35.02 35.48 57.13
C ASN A 644 -36.01 35.76 55.98
N GLY A 645 -36.73 34.71 55.56
CA GLY A 645 -38.03 34.80 54.90
C GLY A 645 -38.92 33.63 55.31
N LYS A 646 -39.92 33.88 56.18
CA LYS A 646 -40.97 32.94 56.59
C LYS A 646 -41.89 32.60 55.41
N LEU A 647 -42.31 31.34 55.27
CA LEU A 647 -43.72 30.90 55.10
C LEU A 647 -43.83 29.36 54.94
N ALA A 648 -44.49 28.75 55.93
CA ALA A 648 -45.29 27.50 55.99
C ALA A 648 -45.10 26.35 54.97
N VAL A 649 -44.84 25.12 55.48
CA VAL A 649 -45.71 23.91 55.39
C VAL A 649 -45.12 22.80 56.32
N ASP A 650 -45.75 22.58 57.48
CA ASP A 650 -45.38 21.63 58.55
C ASP A 650 -45.73 20.15 58.26
N GLY A 651 -45.17 19.56 57.20
CA GLY A 651 -45.46 18.14 56.88
C GLY A 651 -44.32 17.30 56.28
N LYS A 652 -43.26 17.91 55.74
CA LYS A 652 -42.13 17.21 55.09
C LYS A 652 -40.86 17.13 55.94
N ASN A 653 -40.72 17.93 56.99
CA ASN A 653 -39.49 17.96 57.80
C ASN A 653 -39.26 16.65 58.56
N SER A 654 -40.32 15.97 59.02
CA SER A 654 -40.20 14.70 59.73
C SER A 654 -39.66 13.55 58.87
N SER A 655 -39.98 13.49 57.57
CA SER A 655 -39.48 12.43 56.69
C SER A 655 -38.05 12.70 56.26
N ILE A 656 -37.69 13.98 56.04
CA ILE A 656 -36.34 14.40 55.67
C ILE A 656 -35.39 14.25 56.87
N GLU A 657 -35.84 14.59 58.09
CA GLU A 657 -35.04 14.39 59.30
C GLU A 657 -34.82 12.90 59.61
N LYS A 658 -35.83 12.05 59.40
CA LYS A 658 -35.68 10.59 59.52
C LYS A 658 -34.73 10.01 58.47
N ASP A 659 -34.90 10.38 57.21
CA ASP A 659 -34.00 9.97 56.12
C ASP A 659 -32.55 10.44 56.37
N THR A 660 -32.36 11.66 56.86
CA THR A 660 -31.03 12.20 57.20
C THR A 660 -30.41 11.49 58.40
N LEU A 661 -31.21 11.10 59.41
CA LEU A 661 -30.75 10.35 60.56
C LEU A 661 -30.33 8.92 60.16
N GLU A 662 -31.15 8.26 59.34
CA GLU A 662 -30.86 6.92 58.82
C GLU A 662 -29.61 6.92 57.92
N ARG A 663 -29.44 7.95 57.08
CA ARG A 663 -28.22 8.16 56.28
C ARG A 663 -26.98 8.40 57.16
N ARG A 664 -27.07 9.22 58.21
CA ARG A 664 -25.96 9.44 59.16
C ARG A 664 -25.58 8.18 59.94
N GLU A 665 -26.56 7.35 60.31
CA GLU A 665 -26.29 6.06 60.95
C GLU A 665 -25.63 5.07 59.98
N LYS A 666 -26.04 5.05 58.71
CA LYS A 666 -25.33 4.32 57.64
C LYS A 666 -23.89 4.83 57.49
N GLY A 667 -23.67 6.15 57.49
CA GLY A 667 -22.35 6.78 57.42
C GLY A 667 -21.42 6.41 58.61
N LEU A 668 -21.94 6.43 59.84
CA LEU A 668 -21.17 6.01 61.02
C LEU A 668 -20.82 4.52 61.00
N ARG A 669 -21.74 3.67 60.53
CA ARG A 669 -21.46 2.25 60.33
C ARG A 669 -20.36 2.05 59.29
N LEU A 670 -20.40 2.81 58.19
CA LEU A 670 -19.40 2.76 57.13
C LEU A 670 -18.01 3.17 57.65
N LEU A 671 -17.91 4.27 58.42
CA LEU A 671 -16.66 4.72 59.04
C LEU A 671 -16.04 3.64 59.95
N LYS A 672 -16.88 2.93 60.72
CA LYS A 672 -16.41 1.86 61.63
C LYS A 672 -16.08 0.56 60.90
N SER A 673 -16.85 0.17 59.89
CA SER A 673 -16.61 -1.08 59.15
C SER A 673 -15.43 -0.97 58.18
N ALA A 674 -15.18 0.23 57.65
CA ALA A 674 -14.12 0.50 56.69
C ALA A 674 -12.76 0.84 57.35
N TRP A 675 -12.70 0.99 58.68
CA TRP A 675 -11.44 1.04 59.45
C TRP A 675 -11.38 0.03 60.63
N PRO A 676 -11.36 -1.29 60.33
CA PRO A 676 -11.12 -2.32 61.32
C PRO A 676 -9.79 -2.13 62.07
N ALA A 677 -9.68 -2.69 63.28
CA ALA A 677 -8.47 -2.56 64.11
C ALA A 677 -7.20 -3.17 63.47
N ASP A 678 -7.38 -4.03 62.46
CA ASP A 678 -6.33 -4.82 61.83
C ASP A 678 -5.69 -4.13 60.60
N LEU A 679 -6.23 -2.98 60.16
CA LEU A 679 -5.80 -2.25 58.96
C LEU A 679 -5.06 -0.94 59.33
N GLU A 680 -3.87 -0.72 58.75
CA GLU A 680 -3.06 0.49 58.96
C GLU A 680 -3.70 1.76 58.40
N HIS A 681 -4.46 1.63 57.31
CA HIS A 681 -5.20 2.73 56.67
C HIS A 681 -6.67 2.32 56.44
N PRO A 682 -7.62 3.26 56.56
CA PRO A 682 -9.03 2.99 56.27
C PRO A 682 -9.27 2.81 54.77
N LEU A 683 -10.38 2.15 54.44
CA LEU A 683 -10.88 2.04 53.07
C LEU A 683 -11.70 3.29 52.67
N TYR A 684 -11.26 4.48 53.08
CA TYR A 684 -11.79 5.80 52.71
C TYR A 684 -10.70 6.87 52.90
N ASP A 685 -10.87 8.04 52.28
CA ASP A 685 -9.94 9.18 52.45
C ASP A 685 -10.20 9.86 53.80
N VAL A 686 -9.17 9.90 54.64
CA VAL A 686 -9.26 10.36 56.02
C VAL A 686 -9.40 11.87 56.12
N ASP A 687 -8.71 12.60 55.25
CA ASP A 687 -8.75 14.06 55.22
C ASP A 687 -10.13 14.52 54.72
N LEU A 688 -10.65 13.85 53.67
CA LEU A 688 -12.00 14.08 53.19
C LEU A 688 -13.05 13.74 54.26
N ALA A 689 -12.88 12.63 54.98
CA ALA A 689 -13.79 12.26 56.06
C ALA A 689 -13.78 13.28 57.21
N ILE A 690 -12.61 13.84 57.58
CA ILE A 690 -12.50 14.92 58.57
C ILE A 690 -13.25 16.16 58.08
N ILE A 691 -13.00 16.59 56.84
CA ILE A 691 -13.66 17.77 56.25
C ILE A 691 -15.17 17.58 56.22
N LEU A 692 -15.67 16.42 55.76
CA LEU A 692 -17.10 16.12 55.72
C LEU A 692 -17.71 16.07 57.13
N CYS A 693 -16.97 15.57 58.13
CA CYS A 693 -17.43 15.56 59.51
C CYS A 693 -17.44 16.97 60.14
N GLU A 694 -16.44 17.82 59.88
CA GLU A 694 -16.42 19.21 60.35
C GLU A 694 -17.51 20.05 59.69
N MET A 695 -17.64 19.96 58.36
CA MET A 695 -18.64 20.70 57.59
C MET A 695 -20.08 20.37 58.00
N ASN A 696 -20.35 19.11 58.37
CA ASN A 696 -21.67 18.64 58.78
C ASN A 696 -21.85 18.53 60.32
N ALA A 697 -20.89 19.04 61.11
CA ALA A 697 -20.88 19.05 62.58
C ALA A 697 -20.99 17.67 63.27
N PHE A 698 -20.35 16.65 62.73
CA PHE A 698 -20.37 15.27 63.20
C PHE A 698 -19.19 14.94 64.17
N LYS A 699 -19.36 15.27 65.45
CA LYS A 699 -18.31 15.17 66.49
C LYS A 699 -17.82 13.76 66.79
N GLU A 700 -18.70 12.76 66.75
CA GLU A 700 -18.36 11.37 67.05
C GLU A 700 -17.46 10.75 65.98
N GLY A 701 -17.60 11.17 64.72
CA GLY A 701 -16.68 10.80 63.63
C GLY A 701 -15.29 11.40 63.81
N LEU A 702 -15.19 12.69 64.18
CA LEU A 702 -13.92 13.41 64.34
C LEU A 702 -13.00 12.80 65.41
N LEU A 703 -13.55 12.50 66.59
CA LEU A 703 -12.81 11.86 67.68
C LEU A 703 -12.24 10.50 67.27
N TYR A 704 -13.03 9.70 66.54
CA TYR A 704 -12.60 8.40 66.04
C TYR A 704 -11.45 8.51 65.03
N LEU A 705 -11.52 9.49 64.11
CA LEU A 705 -10.49 9.69 63.09
C LEU A 705 -9.16 10.15 63.70
N TYR A 706 -9.17 11.15 64.61
CA TYR A 706 -7.94 11.67 65.21
C TYR A 706 -7.20 10.66 66.10
N GLU A 707 -7.93 9.82 66.84
CA GLU A 707 -7.32 8.78 67.68
C GLU A 707 -6.58 7.72 66.85
N LYS A 708 -7.12 7.38 65.67
CA LYS A 708 -6.53 6.40 64.77
C LYS A 708 -5.37 6.93 63.94
N MET A 709 -5.39 8.23 63.57
CA MET A 709 -4.37 8.86 62.71
C MET A 709 -3.02 9.14 63.38
N LYS A 710 -2.86 8.85 64.68
CA LYS A 710 -1.59 9.10 65.40
C LYS A 710 -1.12 10.57 65.33
N LEU A 711 -2.02 11.53 65.09
CA LEU A 711 -1.73 12.97 65.06
C LEU A 711 -1.59 13.49 66.49
N PHE A 712 -0.48 13.12 67.13
CA PHE A 712 -0.28 13.31 68.56
C PHE A 712 -0.19 14.77 68.97
N LYS A 713 0.30 15.66 68.09
CA LYS A 713 0.37 17.10 68.35
C LYS A 713 -1.01 17.76 68.43
N GLU A 714 -1.96 17.35 67.59
CA GLU A 714 -3.33 17.88 67.59
C GLU A 714 -4.16 17.30 68.75
N VAL A 715 -3.91 16.02 69.06
CA VAL A 715 -4.46 15.39 70.28
C VAL A 715 -3.89 16.09 71.53
N ILE A 716 -2.58 16.34 71.58
CA ILE A 716 -1.90 17.10 72.64
C ILE A 716 -2.44 18.53 72.69
N ALA A 717 -2.70 19.21 71.57
CA ALA A 717 -3.31 20.56 71.56
C ALA A 717 -4.72 20.54 72.15
N CYS A 718 -5.52 19.52 71.82
CA CYS A 718 -6.86 19.33 72.40
C CYS A 718 -6.79 19.07 73.92
N TYR A 719 -5.76 18.36 74.42
CA TYR A 719 -5.54 18.13 75.86
C TYR A 719 -4.86 19.32 76.57
N MET A 720 -3.97 20.06 75.89
CA MET A 720 -3.31 21.28 76.39
C MET A 720 -4.30 22.41 76.59
N GLN A 721 -5.33 22.52 75.73
CA GLN A 721 -6.47 23.42 75.93
C GLN A 721 -7.30 23.08 77.18
N VAL A 722 -7.14 21.87 77.73
CA VAL A 722 -7.91 21.34 78.88
C VAL A 722 -7.07 21.25 80.18
N HIS A 723 -5.75 21.53 80.14
CA HIS A 723 -4.81 21.55 81.31
C HIS A 723 -4.66 20.24 82.12
N ASP A 724 -4.54 19.07 81.45
CA ASP A 724 -4.31 17.77 82.11
C ASP A 724 -2.85 17.27 82.00
N HIS A 725 -2.04 17.45 83.07
CA HIS A 725 -0.61 17.13 83.10
C HIS A 725 -0.28 15.62 83.20
N GLU A 726 -1.11 14.83 83.88
CA GLU A 726 -0.92 13.39 83.99
C GLU A 726 -1.33 12.68 82.69
N GLY A 727 -2.43 13.13 82.08
CA GLY A 727 -2.87 12.67 80.76
C GLY A 727 -1.82 12.94 79.67
N LEU A 728 -1.12 14.09 79.74
CA LEU A 728 -0.02 14.46 78.84
C LEU A 728 1.20 13.53 78.97
N ILE A 729 1.68 13.25 80.19
CA ILE A 729 2.82 12.35 80.41
C ILE A 729 2.45 10.90 80.04
N ALA A 730 1.22 10.46 80.33
CA ALA A 730 0.74 9.13 79.91
C ALA A 730 0.63 9.02 78.37
N CYS A 731 0.19 10.08 77.70
CA CYS A 731 0.17 10.20 76.24
C CYS A 731 1.61 10.10 75.69
N CYS A 732 2.55 10.89 76.22
CA CYS A 732 3.96 10.86 75.81
C CYS A 732 4.67 9.54 76.14
N LYS A 733 4.35 8.86 77.26
CA LYS A 733 4.88 7.52 77.57
C LYS A 733 4.39 6.45 76.59
N ARG A 734 3.14 6.57 76.12
CA ARG A 734 2.56 5.66 75.12
C ARG A 734 3.10 5.93 73.71
N LEU A 735 3.51 7.18 73.43
CA LEU A 735 3.74 7.68 72.07
C LEU A 735 5.16 8.17 71.79
N GLY A 736 6.02 8.27 72.80
CA GLY A 736 7.39 8.81 72.71
C GLY A 736 8.50 7.77 72.84
N ASP A 737 8.19 6.48 72.87
CA ASP A 737 9.19 5.40 72.99
C ASP A 737 9.74 5.03 71.60
N SER A 738 11.03 5.28 71.37
CA SER A 738 11.73 5.02 70.08
C SER A 738 11.59 3.55 69.63
N GLY A 739 11.55 2.61 70.57
CA GLY A 739 11.37 1.18 70.30
C GLY A 739 9.99 0.78 69.73
N LYS A 740 9.01 1.68 69.74
CA LYS A 740 7.65 1.45 69.22
C LYS A 740 7.25 2.41 68.08
N GLY A 741 8.22 3.14 67.51
CA GLY A 741 7.98 4.09 66.43
C GLY A 741 7.38 5.43 66.88
N GLY A 742 7.60 5.81 68.14
CA GLY A 742 7.22 7.12 68.67
C GLY A 742 8.23 8.23 68.33
N ASP A 743 7.77 9.49 68.30
CA ASP A 743 8.62 10.65 68.00
C ASP A 743 9.44 11.06 69.24
N PRO A 744 10.79 10.93 69.23
CA PRO A 744 11.62 11.33 70.37
C PRO A 744 11.62 12.85 70.62
N THR A 745 11.24 13.63 69.60
CA THR A 745 11.12 15.09 69.66
C THR A 745 9.98 15.57 70.55
N LEU A 746 8.99 14.72 70.83
CA LEU A 746 7.92 15.01 71.80
C LEU A 746 8.49 15.24 73.21
N TRP A 747 9.60 14.56 73.55
CA TRP A 747 10.32 14.82 74.82
C TRP A 747 10.98 16.19 74.84
N ALA A 748 11.43 16.70 73.69
CA ALA A 748 11.99 18.05 73.57
C ALA A 748 10.91 19.14 73.64
N ASP A 749 9.75 18.94 72.98
CA ASP A 749 8.59 19.84 73.05
C ASP A 749 8.01 19.88 74.48
N LEU A 750 7.96 18.72 75.15
CA LEU A 750 7.56 18.60 76.55
C LEU A 750 8.59 19.25 77.50
N LEU A 751 9.90 19.10 77.25
CA LEU A 751 10.95 19.80 78.01
C LEU A 751 10.85 21.32 77.85
N LYS A 752 10.53 21.80 76.64
CA LYS A 752 10.29 23.22 76.37
C LYS A 752 9.07 23.74 77.12
N TYR A 753 7.97 22.98 77.13
CA TYR A 753 6.78 23.30 77.91
C TYR A 753 7.09 23.39 79.42
N PHE A 754 7.81 22.41 79.98
CA PHE A 754 8.26 22.45 81.39
C PHE A 754 9.30 23.55 81.69
N GLY A 755 10.07 23.96 80.69
CA GLY A 755 11.01 25.09 80.79
C GLY A 755 10.33 26.47 80.75
N GLU A 756 9.13 26.57 80.15
CA GLU A 756 8.32 27.79 80.07
C GLU A 756 7.27 27.89 81.20
N LEU A 757 6.92 26.77 81.83
CA LEU A 757 6.09 26.70 83.02
C LEU A 757 6.82 27.32 84.23
N GLY A 758 6.18 28.28 84.90
CA GLY A 758 6.69 28.92 86.13
C GLY A 758 6.46 28.10 87.41
N GLU A 759 6.35 26.78 87.30
CA GLU A 759 6.00 25.87 88.40
C GLU A 759 7.13 24.86 88.71
N ASP A 760 7.08 24.26 89.90
CA ASP A 760 8.15 23.43 90.48
C ASP A 760 8.11 21.97 89.93
N CYS A 761 8.51 21.78 88.66
CA CYS A 761 8.40 20.50 87.92
C CYS A 761 9.67 19.63 88.01
N SER A 762 10.34 19.60 89.17
CA SER A 762 11.68 18.99 89.30
C SER A 762 11.74 17.47 89.14
N LYS A 763 10.62 16.76 89.35
CA LYS A 763 10.56 15.29 89.24
C LYS A 763 10.31 14.86 87.79
N GLU A 764 9.39 15.56 87.14
CA GLU A 764 8.97 15.37 85.76
C GLU A 764 10.15 15.70 84.82
N VAL A 765 10.90 16.77 85.10
CA VAL A 765 12.09 17.14 84.31
C VAL A 765 13.22 16.12 84.45
N LYS A 766 13.45 15.55 85.65
CA LYS A 766 14.44 14.47 85.83
C LYS A 766 14.08 13.23 85.03
N GLU A 767 12.79 12.88 85.01
CA GLU A 767 12.28 11.74 84.24
C GLU A 767 12.41 12.01 82.73
N VAL A 768 12.18 13.24 82.25
CA VAL A 768 12.38 13.60 80.83
C VAL A 768 13.87 13.59 80.44
N LEU A 769 14.77 14.04 81.31
CA LEU A 769 16.22 14.12 81.01
C LEU A 769 16.89 12.74 80.83
N THR A 770 16.43 11.69 81.51
CA THR A 770 16.98 10.34 81.33
C THR A 770 16.65 9.76 79.96
N TYR A 771 15.45 10.07 79.41
CA TYR A 771 15.08 9.68 78.06
C TYR A 771 15.86 10.47 77.00
N ILE A 772 16.14 11.75 77.25
CA ILE A 772 16.98 12.58 76.35
C ILE A 772 18.44 12.07 76.33
N GLU A 773 18.98 11.60 77.46
CA GLU A 773 20.33 11.01 77.54
C GLU A 773 20.41 9.67 76.80
N ARG A 774 19.41 8.80 76.98
CA ARG A 774 19.38 7.47 76.35
C ARG A 774 19.38 7.56 74.82
N ASP A 775 18.61 8.50 74.28
CA ASP A 775 18.31 8.58 72.85
C ASP A 775 19.13 9.69 72.13
N ASP A 776 20.10 10.30 72.83
CA ASP A 776 21.02 11.37 72.38
C ASP A 776 20.34 12.51 71.59
N ILE A 777 19.19 12.97 72.08
CA ILE A 777 18.25 13.80 71.32
C ILE A 777 18.72 15.26 71.19
N LEU A 778 19.36 15.80 72.23
CA LEU A 778 19.75 17.21 72.29
C LEU A 778 21.20 17.38 72.77
N PRO A 779 21.98 18.28 72.13
CA PRO A 779 23.29 18.69 72.63
C PRO A 779 23.21 19.23 74.07
N PRO A 780 24.21 18.94 74.93
CA PRO A 780 24.18 19.37 76.33
C PRO A 780 24.01 20.88 76.53
N ILE A 781 24.49 21.68 75.59
CA ILE A 781 24.36 23.15 75.61
C ILE A 781 22.90 23.62 75.42
N ILE A 782 22.12 22.92 74.61
CA ILE A 782 20.72 23.26 74.32
C ILE A 782 19.82 22.88 75.50
N VAL A 783 20.10 21.74 76.13
CA VAL A 783 19.40 21.31 77.35
C VAL A 783 19.59 22.33 78.47
N LEU A 784 20.83 22.81 78.67
CA LEU A 784 21.15 23.88 79.63
C LEU A 784 20.41 25.20 79.32
N GLN A 785 20.35 25.60 78.05
CA GLN A 785 19.71 26.85 77.63
C GLN A 785 18.19 26.82 77.76
N THR A 786 17.57 25.64 77.63
CA THR A 786 16.12 25.47 77.73
C THR A 786 15.67 25.47 79.19
N LEU A 787 16.40 24.77 80.05
CA LEU A 787 16.08 24.66 81.48
C LEU A 787 16.45 25.91 82.27
N SER A 788 17.37 26.75 81.79
CA SER A 788 17.73 28.02 82.44
C SER A 788 16.61 29.06 82.41
N ARG A 789 15.56 28.86 81.59
CA ARG A 789 14.40 29.77 81.50
C ARG A 789 13.46 29.66 82.69
N ASN A 790 13.49 28.55 83.43
CA ASN A 790 12.64 28.33 84.59
C ASN A 790 13.39 28.71 85.88
N PRO A 791 12.94 29.73 86.64
CA PRO A 791 13.62 30.21 87.85
C PRO A 791 13.53 29.25 89.04
N CYS A 792 12.66 28.24 89.01
CA CYS A 792 12.44 27.28 90.09
C CYS A 792 13.41 26.08 90.05
N LEU A 793 14.16 25.87 88.96
CA LEU A 793 15.03 24.71 88.78
C LEU A 793 16.47 24.94 89.30
N THR A 794 16.97 24.04 90.16
CA THR A 794 18.36 24.11 90.67
C THR A 794 19.36 23.32 89.83
N LEU A 795 20.60 23.81 89.72
CA LEU A 795 21.70 23.23 88.92
C LEU A 795 22.11 21.79 89.32
N SER A 796 21.67 21.31 90.48
CA SER A 796 21.87 19.93 90.94
C SER A 796 21.22 18.89 90.02
N VAL A 797 20.19 19.27 89.26
CA VAL A 797 19.41 18.37 88.41
C VAL A 797 20.16 17.96 87.14
N ILE A 798 21.09 18.78 86.64
CA ILE A 798 21.70 18.63 85.30
C ILE A 798 23.19 18.21 85.36
N LYS A 799 23.86 18.39 86.52
CA LYS A 799 25.31 18.20 86.69
C LYS A 799 25.83 16.82 86.22
N ASP A 800 25.13 15.74 86.59
CA ASP A 800 25.59 14.37 86.32
C ASP A 800 25.47 14.00 84.84
N TYR A 801 24.51 14.60 84.12
CA TYR A 801 24.31 14.40 82.69
C TYR A 801 25.47 14.99 81.85
N ILE A 802 25.92 16.20 82.17
CA ILE A 802 26.97 16.90 81.40
C ILE A 802 28.33 16.20 81.50
N ALA A 803 28.68 15.70 82.69
CA ALA A 803 29.98 15.07 82.93
C ALA A 803 30.21 13.83 82.05
N ARG A 804 29.17 12.99 81.89
CA ARG A 804 29.26 11.77 81.09
C ARG A 804 29.43 12.03 79.59
N LYS A 805 28.74 13.05 79.06
CA LYS A 805 28.77 13.32 77.61
C LYS A 805 30.14 13.83 77.11
N LEU A 806 30.84 14.65 77.90
CA LEU A 806 32.14 15.22 77.51
C LEU A 806 33.27 14.17 77.39
N GLU A 807 33.22 13.12 78.21
CA GLU A 807 34.23 12.05 78.20
C GLU A 807 34.13 11.17 76.94
N GLN A 808 32.92 11.00 76.39
CA GLN A 808 32.67 10.23 75.17
C GLN A 808 33.29 10.91 73.93
N GLU A 809 33.08 12.21 73.76
CA GLU A 809 33.58 12.99 72.61
C GLU A 809 35.12 12.99 72.52
N SER A 810 35.81 13.04 73.66
CA SER A 810 37.28 13.11 73.69
C SER A 810 37.97 11.87 73.13
N LYS A 811 37.33 10.69 73.20
CA LYS A 811 37.90 9.43 72.69
C LYS A 811 37.89 9.36 71.16
N LEU A 812 36.84 9.88 70.52
CA LEU A 812 36.68 9.80 69.06
C LEU A 812 37.78 10.58 68.32
N ILE A 813 38.15 11.76 68.84
CA ILE A 813 39.14 12.65 68.21
C ILE A 813 40.53 11.99 68.06
N GLU A 814 40.91 11.10 68.98
CA GLU A 814 42.23 10.48 68.98
C GLU A 814 42.35 9.33 67.97
N GLU A 815 41.23 8.70 67.60
CA GLU A 815 41.19 7.64 66.60
C GLU A 815 41.38 8.22 65.18
N ASP A 816 40.71 9.33 64.88
CA ASP A 816 40.78 10.00 63.57
C ASP A 816 42.20 10.48 63.23
N ARG A 817 42.95 10.98 64.22
CA ARG A 817 44.34 11.45 64.01
C ARG A 817 45.26 10.36 63.50
N ARG A 818 45.13 9.13 64.01
CA ARG A 818 45.96 7.99 63.62
C ARG A 818 45.73 7.56 62.18
N ALA A 819 44.51 7.69 61.66
CA ALA A 819 44.19 7.31 60.29
C ALA A 819 44.84 8.25 59.26
N ILE A 820 44.93 9.55 59.58
CA ILE A 820 45.46 10.58 58.67
C ILE A 820 46.94 10.36 58.35
N GLU A 821 47.75 10.01 59.35
CA GLU A 821 49.21 9.80 59.16
C GLU A 821 49.50 8.68 58.18
N LYS A 822 48.79 7.55 58.31
CA LYS A 822 48.96 6.37 57.45
C LYS A 822 48.72 6.68 55.97
N TYR A 823 47.66 7.43 55.65
CA TYR A 823 47.33 7.75 54.25
C TYR A 823 48.35 8.70 53.58
N GLN A 824 49.05 9.53 54.35
CA GLN A 824 50.06 10.44 53.81
C GLN A 824 51.32 9.69 53.34
N GLU A 825 51.74 8.67 54.07
CA GLU A 825 52.90 7.83 53.72
C GLU A 825 52.69 7.10 52.39
N ASP A 826 51.55 6.41 52.22
CA ASP A 826 51.21 5.67 51.01
C ASP A 826 51.16 6.57 49.77
N THR A 827 50.61 7.78 49.90
CA THR A 827 50.51 8.75 48.80
C THR A 827 51.88 9.22 48.33
N MET A 828 52.84 9.40 49.25
CA MET A 828 54.21 9.80 48.90
C MET A 828 54.96 8.69 48.15
N ALA A 829 54.79 7.43 48.56
CA ALA A 829 55.40 6.28 47.90
C ALA A 829 54.96 6.18 46.42
N MET A 830 53.65 6.29 46.17
CA MET A 830 53.08 6.15 44.82
C MET A 830 53.49 7.29 43.88
N ARG A 831 53.67 8.52 44.39
CA ARG A 831 54.19 9.65 43.59
C ARG A 831 55.63 9.44 43.14
N LYS A 832 56.47 8.84 44.00
CA LYS A 832 57.86 8.53 43.67
C LYS A 832 57.94 7.52 42.53
N GLU A 833 57.11 6.48 42.57
CA GLU A 833 57.04 5.47 41.51
C GLU A 833 56.65 6.07 40.15
N ILE A 834 55.66 6.98 40.12
CA ILE A 834 55.25 7.68 38.90
C ILE A 834 56.41 8.50 38.32
N GLN A 835 57.21 9.15 39.16
CA GLN A 835 58.35 9.95 38.73
C GLN A 835 59.45 9.07 38.14
N ASP A 836 59.77 7.95 38.79
CA ASP A 836 60.76 6.99 38.31
C ASP A 836 60.39 6.40 36.94
N LEU A 837 59.11 6.11 36.71
CA LEU A 837 58.59 5.61 35.41
C LEU A 837 58.70 6.65 34.28
N ARG A 838 58.70 7.96 34.59
CA ARG A 838 58.77 9.03 33.58
C ARG A 838 60.19 9.40 33.18
N THR A 839 61.17 9.31 34.09
CA THR A 839 62.51 9.89 33.87
C THR A 839 63.61 8.86 33.64
N ASN A 840 63.43 7.61 34.09
CA ASN A 840 64.48 6.59 34.01
C ASN A 840 64.23 5.62 32.85
N ALA A 841 65.27 5.35 32.04
CA ALA A 841 65.22 4.33 31.01
C ALA A 841 65.17 2.93 31.65
N ARG A 842 64.26 2.07 31.17
CA ARG A 842 64.15 0.67 31.61
C ARG A 842 64.87 -0.27 30.64
N ILE A 843 65.71 -1.14 31.17
CA ILE A 843 66.45 -2.15 30.39
C ILE A 843 65.62 -3.43 30.36
N PHE A 844 65.28 -3.91 29.16
CA PHE A 844 64.60 -5.18 28.96
C PHE A 844 65.64 -6.29 28.76
N GLN A 845 65.81 -7.18 29.75
CA GLN A 845 66.79 -8.29 29.70
C GLN A 845 66.16 -9.66 29.41
N LEU A 846 64.87 -9.70 29.06
CA LEU A 846 64.15 -10.95 28.84
C LEU A 846 64.52 -11.56 27.49
N SER A 847 65.12 -12.74 27.54
CA SER A 847 65.52 -13.53 26.36
C SER A 847 64.43 -14.51 25.89
N LYS A 848 63.27 -14.55 26.55
CA LYS A 848 62.15 -15.46 26.24
C LYS A 848 60.83 -14.70 26.13
N CYS A 849 59.99 -15.12 25.18
CA CYS A 849 58.67 -14.55 24.96
C CYS A 849 57.72 -14.96 26.10
N THR A 850 56.99 -14.01 26.69
CA THR A 850 56.07 -14.29 27.81
C THR A 850 54.87 -15.17 27.38
N ALA A 851 54.43 -15.09 26.11
CA ALA A 851 53.31 -15.89 25.62
C ALA A 851 53.67 -17.33 25.23
N CYS A 852 54.81 -17.55 24.54
CA CYS A 852 55.18 -18.87 24.03
C CYS A 852 56.40 -19.49 24.72
N THR A 853 57.06 -18.76 25.62
CA THR A 853 58.24 -19.16 26.42
C THR A 853 59.51 -19.55 25.66
N PHE A 854 59.47 -19.55 24.32
CA PHE A 854 60.64 -19.72 23.45
C PHE A 854 61.54 -18.48 23.42
N THR A 855 62.78 -18.65 22.98
CA THR A 855 63.75 -17.55 22.85
C THR A 855 63.21 -16.45 21.94
N LEU A 856 63.40 -15.20 22.35
CA LEU A 856 62.94 -14.02 21.63
C LEU A 856 63.80 -13.80 20.39
N ASP A 857 63.18 -13.98 19.22
CA ASP A 857 63.77 -13.70 17.91
C ASP A 857 63.16 -12.39 17.36
N LEU A 858 63.91 -11.68 16.52
CA LEU A 858 63.43 -10.42 15.92
C LEU A 858 62.41 -10.71 14.80
N PRO A 859 61.32 -9.92 14.66
CA PRO A 859 60.94 -8.74 15.45
C PRO A 859 60.19 -9.06 16.76
N ALA A 860 60.53 -8.32 17.83
CA ALA A 860 59.97 -8.44 19.16
C ALA A 860 59.40 -7.11 19.68
N VAL A 861 58.36 -7.17 20.51
CA VAL A 861 57.68 -6.02 21.13
C VAL A 861 57.84 -6.09 22.65
N HIS A 862 58.28 -4.98 23.26
CA HIS A 862 58.52 -4.85 24.70
C HIS A 862 57.59 -3.79 25.30
N PHE A 863 56.86 -4.15 26.36
CA PHE A 863 56.00 -3.23 27.11
C PHE A 863 56.71 -2.70 28.36
N MET A 864 56.44 -1.45 28.77
CA MET A 864 57.04 -0.82 29.96
C MET A 864 56.75 -1.55 31.29
N CYS A 865 55.75 -2.45 31.31
CA CYS A 865 55.50 -3.38 32.40
C CYS A 865 56.52 -4.55 32.46
N MET A 866 57.58 -4.51 31.64
CA MET A 866 58.63 -5.52 31.49
C MET A 866 58.19 -6.84 30.83
N HIS A 867 56.99 -6.95 30.24
CA HIS A 867 56.64 -8.12 29.44
C HIS A 867 57.10 -7.99 27.99
N SER A 868 57.63 -9.08 27.43
CA SER A 868 58.26 -9.10 26.11
C SER A 868 57.68 -10.24 25.26
N PHE A 869 57.29 -9.95 24.03
CA PHE A 869 56.59 -10.89 23.15
C PHE A 869 57.19 -10.89 21.74
N HIS A 870 57.11 -12.01 21.02
CA HIS A 870 57.33 -11.99 19.57
C HIS A 870 56.20 -11.22 18.90
N GLN A 871 56.47 -10.49 17.81
CA GLN A 871 55.41 -9.79 17.07
C GLN A 871 54.28 -10.74 16.65
N ARG A 872 54.62 -11.95 16.19
CA ARG A 872 53.65 -13.01 15.84
C ARG A 872 52.79 -13.51 17.00
N CYS A 873 53.27 -13.40 18.24
CA CYS A 873 52.57 -13.87 19.43
C CYS A 873 51.63 -12.80 20.01
N LEU A 874 51.70 -11.56 19.52
CA LEU A 874 50.96 -10.42 20.05
C LEU A 874 49.60 -10.18 19.34
N GLY A 875 49.37 -10.86 18.21
CA GLY A 875 48.13 -10.72 17.43
C GLY A 875 47.86 -9.28 16.95
N ASP A 876 46.61 -8.93 16.71
CA ASP A 876 46.19 -7.60 16.22
C ASP A 876 46.27 -6.48 17.29
N ASN A 877 46.55 -6.81 18.56
CA ASN A 877 46.58 -5.87 19.68
C ASN A 877 48.01 -5.39 20.01
N GLU A 878 48.65 -4.70 19.07
CA GLU A 878 50.04 -4.22 19.26
C GLU A 878 50.22 -3.13 20.35
N LYS A 879 49.12 -2.59 20.89
CA LYS A 879 49.15 -1.41 21.79
C LYS A 879 49.02 -1.71 23.29
N GLU A 880 48.61 -2.92 23.70
CA GLU A 880 48.37 -3.26 25.12
C GLU A 880 49.04 -4.57 25.51
N CYS A 881 49.61 -4.63 26.71
CA CYS A 881 50.18 -5.86 27.26
C CYS A 881 49.06 -6.80 27.71
N PRO A 882 48.96 -8.05 27.21
CA PRO A 882 47.88 -8.97 27.56
C PRO A 882 47.76 -9.28 29.05
N GLU A 883 48.89 -9.41 29.76
CA GLU A 883 48.92 -9.75 31.19
C GLU A 883 48.44 -8.60 32.10
N CYS A 884 48.84 -7.36 31.79
CA CYS A 884 48.54 -6.20 32.64
C CYS A 884 47.26 -5.46 32.21
N ALA A 885 46.77 -5.70 31.00
CA ALA A 885 45.53 -5.11 30.49
C ALA A 885 44.30 -5.35 31.39
N PRO A 886 44.01 -6.56 31.92
CA PRO A 886 42.80 -6.78 32.72
C PRO A 886 42.77 -5.98 34.03
N GLU A 887 43.89 -5.89 34.76
CA GLU A 887 43.97 -5.08 35.98
C GLU A 887 43.92 -3.58 35.67
N TYR A 888 44.58 -3.13 34.61
CA TYR A 888 44.48 -1.75 34.18
C TYR A 888 43.05 -1.37 33.76
N ARG A 889 42.34 -2.29 33.10
CA ARG A 889 40.93 -2.10 32.72
C ARG A 889 40.02 -2.03 33.94
N SER A 890 40.21 -2.84 34.98
CA SER A 890 39.38 -2.79 36.19
C SER A 890 39.56 -1.47 36.94
N VAL A 891 40.78 -0.95 37.02
CA VAL A 891 41.05 0.38 37.62
C VAL A 891 40.45 1.50 36.77
N MET A 892 40.54 1.41 35.45
CA MET A 892 39.93 2.37 34.53
C MET A 892 38.40 2.32 34.57
N GLU A 893 37.81 1.14 34.76
CA GLU A 893 36.38 0.94 34.90
C GLU A 893 35.87 1.45 36.26
N MET A 894 36.60 1.23 37.35
CA MET A 894 36.32 1.83 38.66
C MET A 894 36.41 3.36 38.60
N LYS A 895 37.40 3.92 37.91
CA LYS A 895 37.48 5.37 37.68
C LYS A 895 36.29 5.86 36.86
N ARG A 896 35.89 5.11 35.81
CA ARG A 896 34.75 5.46 34.97
C ARG A 896 33.44 5.38 35.76
N SER A 897 33.25 4.39 36.64
CA SER A 897 32.06 4.29 37.49
C SER A 897 32.02 5.41 38.53
N LEU A 898 33.16 5.82 39.09
CA LEU A 898 33.24 7.00 39.96
C LEU A 898 32.95 8.32 39.21
N GLU A 899 33.40 8.47 37.96
CA GLU A 899 33.04 9.60 37.08
C GLU A 899 31.59 9.55 36.57
N GLN A 900 30.96 8.37 36.57
CA GLN A 900 29.54 8.20 36.28
C GLN A 900 28.71 8.60 37.51
N ASN A 901 29.11 8.14 38.70
CA ASN A 901 28.47 8.47 39.96
C ASN A 901 28.60 9.96 40.32
N SER A 902 29.58 10.69 39.76
CA SER A 902 29.63 12.15 39.90
C SER A 902 28.54 12.90 39.12
N LYS A 903 27.89 12.23 38.17
CA LYS A 903 26.78 12.81 37.39
C LYS A 903 25.44 12.65 38.08
N ASP A 904 25.28 11.65 38.95
CA ASP A 904 24.05 11.40 39.70
C ASP A 904 24.07 12.08 41.08
N GLN A 905 23.71 13.36 41.08
CA GLN A 905 23.62 14.17 42.30
C GLN A 905 22.53 13.64 43.27
N ASP A 906 21.47 13.05 42.73
CA ASP A 906 20.30 12.60 43.52
C ASP A 906 20.63 11.43 44.44
N GLN A 907 21.46 10.49 43.99
CA GLN A 907 21.85 9.33 44.79
C GLN A 907 22.73 9.75 45.98
N PHE A 908 23.59 10.76 45.79
CA PHE A 908 24.36 11.38 46.86
C PHE A 908 23.45 12.04 47.90
N PHE A 909 22.50 12.88 47.47
CA PHE A 909 21.56 13.51 48.41
C PHE A 909 20.67 12.51 49.15
N GLN A 910 20.32 11.38 48.51
CA GLN A 910 19.56 10.32 49.15
C GLN A 910 20.38 9.56 50.22
N GLN A 911 21.68 9.36 49.99
CA GLN A 911 22.58 8.76 50.98
C GLN A 911 22.84 9.72 52.16
N VAL A 912 23.01 11.02 51.90
CA VAL A 912 23.15 12.03 52.95
C VAL A 912 21.88 12.16 53.79
N LYS A 913 20.69 12.04 53.17
CA LYS A 913 19.40 12.10 53.89
C LYS A 913 19.09 10.85 54.70
N SER A 914 19.62 9.69 54.31
CA SER A 914 19.35 8.42 54.99
C SER A 914 20.38 8.08 56.07
N SER A 915 21.57 8.69 56.05
CA SER A 915 22.57 8.49 57.09
C SER A 915 22.29 9.35 58.33
N LYS A 916 22.56 8.79 59.52
CA LYS A 916 22.47 9.53 60.79
C LYS A 916 23.53 10.64 60.90
N ASP A 917 24.67 10.45 60.22
CA ASP A 917 25.72 11.43 60.09
C ASP A 917 25.96 11.72 58.60
N GLY A 918 25.38 12.82 58.13
CA GLY A 918 25.52 13.28 56.74
C GLY A 918 26.91 13.81 56.43
N PHE A 919 27.65 14.31 57.43
CA PHE A 919 28.97 14.91 57.22
C PHE A 919 30.01 13.85 56.83
N SER A 920 29.99 12.69 57.49
CA SER A 920 30.85 11.56 57.15
C SER A 920 30.67 11.10 55.70
N VAL A 921 29.43 11.04 55.21
CA VAL A 921 29.12 10.68 53.81
C VAL A 921 29.69 11.74 52.84
N ILE A 922 29.54 13.02 53.17
CA ILE A 922 30.08 14.12 52.34
C ILE A 922 31.61 14.05 52.27
N ALA A 923 32.28 13.80 53.40
CA ALA A 923 33.73 13.70 53.47
C ALA A 923 34.27 12.54 52.61
N GLU A 924 33.59 11.39 52.61
CA GLU A 924 33.96 10.24 51.78
C GLU A 924 33.82 10.54 50.27
N TYR A 925 32.72 11.17 49.86
CA TYR A 925 32.49 11.57 48.47
C TYR A 925 33.49 12.63 48.00
N PHE A 926 33.89 13.56 48.89
CA PHE A 926 34.94 14.53 48.61
C PHE A 926 36.31 13.84 48.44
N GLY A 927 36.66 12.91 49.32
CA GLY A 927 37.91 12.13 49.23
C GLY A 927 38.03 11.30 47.94
N LYS A 928 36.91 10.83 47.39
CA LYS A 928 36.85 10.11 46.10
C LYS A 928 36.97 11.02 44.87
N GLY A 929 37.08 12.35 45.04
CA GLY A 929 37.30 13.31 43.94
C GLY A 929 36.09 13.54 43.03
N VAL A 930 34.89 13.12 43.47
CA VAL A 930 33.62 13.20 42.73
C VAL A 930 33.16 14.66 42.59
N ILE A 931 33.52 15.52 43.54
CA ILE A 931 33.04 16.92 43.65
C ILE A 931 34.01 17.94 43.01
N SER A 932 35.21 17.54 42.57
CA SER A 932 36.32 18.46 42.24
C SER A 932 36.59 18.74 40.75
N LYS A 933 35.71 18.35 39.81
CA LYS A 933 35.80 18.77 38.40
C LYS A 933 34.65 19.71 38.00
N THR A 934 34.76 20.98 38.38
CA THR A 934 33.99 22.05 37.69
C THR A 934 34.59 22.26 36.30
N SER A 935 33.81 21.95 35.27
CA SER A 935 34.15 22.12 33.85
C SER A 935 34.50 23.58 33.51
N ASN A 936 35.74 23.82 33.08
CA ASN A 936 36.13 25.05 32.39
C ASN A 936 35.33 25.17 31.07
N VAL A 937 34.28 25.98 31.07
CA VAL A 937 33.57 26.39 29.85
C VAL A 937 34.45 27.39 29.11
N SER A 938 34.88 27.01 27.91
CA SER A 938 35.66 27.82 26.99
C SER A 938 34.81 28.95 26.38
N THR A 939 34.96 30.18 26.89
CA THR A 939 34.57 31.41 26.19
C THR A 939 35.79 32.01 25.50
N GLY A 940 35.80 32.05 24.17
CA GLY A 940 36.91 32.66 23.42
C GLY A 940 36.69 32.72 21.92
N THR A 941 35.98 33.74 21.43
CA THR A 941 36.36 34.48 20.21
C THR A 941 35.68 35.84 20.24
N ALA A 942 36.40 36.82 20.79
CA ALA A 942 36.07 38.23 20.70
C ALA A 942 36.42 38.76 19.30
N ARG A 943 35.49 39.47 18.66
CA ARG A 943 35.80 40.57 17.74
C ARG A 943 35.64 41.88 18.50
N SER A 944 36.59 42.77 18.27
CA SER A 944 36.78 44.07 18.90
C SER A 944 35.66 45.07 18.54
N ASP A 945 35.18 45.83 19.53
CA ASP A 945 35.45 47.26 19.69
C ASP A 945 34.39 47.99 20.54
N SER A 946 34.90 48.92 21.37
CA SER A 946 34.25 50.11 21.98
C SER A 946 33.29 49.98 23.19
N ILE A 947 33.85 50.39 24.33
CA ILE A 947 33.33 51.07 25.56
C ILE A 947 32.30 52.18 25.20
N PRO A 948 31.27 52.58 26.02
CA PRO A 948 31.40 52.93 27.46
C PRO A 948 30.32 52.57 28.49
N SER A 949 30.82 52.55 29.72
CA SER A 949 30.25 52.90 31.04
C SER A 949 28.87 53.57 31.16
N SER A 950 28.02 53.00 32.03
CA SER A 950 27.23 53.67 33.10
C SER A 950 26.55 52.55 33.93
N SER A 951 26.89 52.28 35.20
CA SER A 951 26.57 52.97 36.47
C SER A 951 25.08 52.99 36.86
N GLY A 952 24.76 52.24 37.94
CA GLY A 952 23.60 52.42 38.84
C GLY A 952 22.28 51.83 38.32
N PHE A 953 21.54 50.99 39.05
CA PHE A 953 21.39 50.76 40.49
C PHE A 953 21.19 49.27 40.79
#